data_AF-A0A8B7ZJM6-F1
#
_entry.id   AF-A0A8B7ZJM6-F1
#
_cell.length_a   1.000
_cell.length_b   1.000
_cell.length_c   1.000
_cell.angle_alpha   90.00
_cell.angle_beta   90.00
_cell.angle_gamma   90.00
#
_symmetry.space_group_name_H-M   'P 1'
#
loop_
_entity.id
_entity.type
_entity.pdbx_description
1 polymer ?
#
loop_
_entity_poly.entity_id
_entity_poly.type
_entity_poly.pdbx_seq_one_letter_code
_entity_poly.pdbx_strand_id
1 'polypeptide(L)'
;MKLCEMQSLRAVGCHRAIFGIAFISYLLSGVTLTSGMQCSGIASSFRFDCHPEEDASQQECQRRGCCWLASKNLDEGVPYCFYPSDFPTYQMGSPQQTAFGYTVMLKRTTKSYYPNDVMQLQMDLYFETSYRLHFKIYDPKSKRYQVPVPTPKVSKRVPSTDYKVQFLWSPMGLIVTRRVDGTVIFNSTLSPLIFADQFLQLSTSLVTPYIYGLGEHRGRFRVASDWETYPMWSRDQPPHVGDNLYGVHPFHLGLEGSSGNSHGVFLLNSNAMEVVLQPAPALTYRTIGGILDFYIFMGPGSDQVVQQYTEVIGHPFMPPYWGLGFHLCRWGYGSSNRTLEIVKRMRAASIPQDTQWNDIDYLDGRKDFTINSGPYSGLPEMVKYLHSIGMHYIPIIDPAICSTQPAGTYPPYDTGIAQDVFIKDSNGKPIVGKVWPGSTVFPDFFNNKTKSWWLDQIRNFHGKVPIDGLWIDMNEPSNFVDGSVDGCSTDPYNNPPYTPATLLGGKLDSRTLCASSTQAIGKHYDLHSLYGYSESIATNEALVEVRNKRSFVISRSTYPGSGKYTGHWLGDNYSLWPDMAYSIAGILSFNLFGIPLVGADICGFNLDTTEELCQRWMQLGALYPFSRNHNTLGAKDQDPTSFSQDMQTSTRNALQLRYSLLPYIYTLFHLAHTQGSTVARPLFFE
;
A
#
# COMPACT_ATOMS: atom_id res chain seq x y z
N MET A 1 55.56 37.64 -30.59
CA MET A 1 56.12 37.91 -31.94
C MET A 1 54.96 37.76 -32.94
N LYS A 2 54.57 38.87 -33.60
CA LYS A 2 53.74 39.09 -34.82
C LYS A 2 52.70 38.01 -35.24
N LEU A 3 51.38 38.30 -35.28
CA LEU A 3 50.56 39.10 -36.25
C LEU A 3 50.30 38.45 -37.62
N CYS A 4 49.00 38.44 -38.01
CA CYS A 4 48.40 38.39 -39.38
C CYS A 4 48.64 37.12 -40.23
N GLU A 5 47.84 36.70 -41.22
CA GLU A 5 46.58 37.11 -41.87
C GLU A 5 46.17 35.96 -42.84
N MET A 6 44.87 35.66 -42.89
CA MET A 6 44.03 35.56 -44.11
C MET A 6 44.51 34.94 -45.45
N GLN A 7 43.59 34.11 -45.98
CA GLN A 7 43.19 33.92 -47.40
C GLN A 7 44.12 33.14 -48.35
N SER A 8 43.65 32.01 -48.92
CA SER A 8 42.80 31.98 -50.13
C SER A 8 42.77 30.62 -50.88
N LEU A 9 41.59 30.34 -51.46
CA LEU A 9 41.30 29.74 -52.78
C LEU A 9 41.65 28.28 -53.14
N ARG A 10 40.57 27.52 -53.43
CA ARG A 10 40.23 26.72 -54.64
C ARG A 10 41.34 25.80 -55.22
N ALA A 11 41.12 24.54 -55.59
CA ALA A 11 40.12 24.05 -56.53
C ALA A 11 40.28 22.51 -56.71
N VAL A 12 39.14 21.83 -56.93
CA VAL A 12 38.87 20.80 -57.98
C VAL A 12 39.73 19.52 -58.03
N GLY A 13 39.05 18.36 -58.08
CA GLY A 13 39.60 17.20 -58.79
C GLY A 13 39.05 15.84 -58.40
N CYS A 14 37.90 15.49 -58.96
CA CYS A 14 37.28 14.16 -58.93
C CYS A 14 38.12 13.13 -59.72
N HIS A 15 38.36 11.92 -59.19
CA HIS A 15 38.51 10.71 -60.02
C HIS A 15 38.10 9.43 -59.28
N ARG A 16 37.29 8.64 -60.00
CA ARG A 16 36.71 7.36 -59.62
C ARG A 16 37.67 6.20 -59.96
N ALA A 17 37.42 5.08 -59.28
CA ALA A 17 37.32 3.71 -59.82
C ALA A 17 38.48 2.70 -59.60
N ILE A 18 38.13 1.68 -58.79
CA ILE A 18 38.16 0.22 -59.07
C ILE A 18 39.51 -0.44 -59.34
N PHE A 19 39.91 -1.36 -58.45
CA PHE A 19 40.40 -2.73 -58.65
C PHE A 19 40.48 -3.35 -57.23
N GLY A 20 40.08 -4.56 -56.88
CA GLY A 20 39.89 -5.80 -57.61
C GLY A 20 40.47 -6.94 -56.72
N ILE A 21 39.58 -7.62 -56.00
CA ILE A 21 39.60 -9.01 -55.49
C ILE A 21 40.99 -9.70 -55.36
N ALA A 22 41.32 -10.10 -54.12
CA ALA A 22 42.06 -11.33 -53.85
C ALA A 22 41.43 -12.06 -52.67
N PHE A 23 40.91 -13.25 -52.94
CA PHE A 23 40.33 -14.19 -51.98
C PHE A 23 41.22 -15.45 -52.00
N ILE A 24 41.33 -16.09 -50.83
CA ILE A 24 41.52 -17.54 -50.57
C ILE A 24 42.66 -17.89 -49.58
N SER A 25 42.15 -18.32 -48.41
CA SER A 25 42.57 -19.40 -47.50
C SER A 25 43.84 -19.29 -46.67
N TYR A 26 43.63 -19.13 -45.36
CA TYR A 26 44.20 -20.08 -44.39
C TYR A 26 43.10 -20.49 -43.39
N LEU A 27 42.91 -21.79 -43.26
CA LEU A 27 41.90 -22.47 -42.45
C LEU A 27 42.48 -22.81 -41.07
N LEU A 28 41.58 -22.87 -40.08
CA LEU A 28 41.63 -23.67 -38.85
C LEU A 28 42.53 -23.17 -37.70
N SER A 29 41.98 -22.22 -36.94
CA SER A 29 41.96 -22.35 -35.48
C SER A 29 40.53 -22.10 -34.99
N GLY A 30 39.99 -23.06 -34.25
CA GLY A 30 38.63 -23.01 -33.72
C GLY A 30 38.48 -21.85 -32.76
N VAL A 31 37.88 -20.75 -33.21
CA VAL A 31 37.24 -19.78 -32.34
C VAL A 31 35.80 -20.26 -32.19
N THR A 32 35.52 -20.92 -31.07
CA THR A 32 34.16 -20.98 -30.54
C THR A 32 33.66 -19.54 -30.43
N LEU A 33 32.68 -19.15 -31.25
CA LEU A 33 31.89 -17.95 -31.06
C LEU A 33 31.15 -18.10 -29.73
N THR A 34 31.78 -17.71 -28.63
CA THR A 34 31.04 -17.27 -27.46
C THR A 34 30.38 -15.96 -27.87
N SER A 35 29.06 -15.95 -28.00
CA SER A 35 28.29 -14.70 -28.06
C SER A 35 28.55 -13.97 -26.75
N GLY A 36 29.55 -13.09 -26.73
CA GLY A 36 29.90 -12.31 -25.55
C GLY A 36 28.73 -11.39 -25.22
N MET A 37 28.07 -11.62 -24.07
CA MET A 37 27.04 -10.74 -23.53
C MET A 37 27.53 -9.29 -23.56
N GLN A 38 26.67 -8.34 -23.92
CA GLN A 38 27.00 -6.92 -23.93
C GLN A 38 27.02 -6.34 -22.51
N CYS A 39 28.04 -6.72 -21.74
CA CYS A 39 28.23 -6.30 -20.35
C CYS A 39 29.06 -5.02 -20.18
N SER A 40 29.70 -4.54 -21.25
CA SER A 40 30.52 -3.33 -21.21
C SER A 40 29.70 -2.07 -21.48
N GLY A 41 30.03 -0.97 -20.79
CA GLY A 41 29.44 0.35 -21.04
C GLY A 41 28.10 0.63 -20.35
N ILE A 42 27.56 -0.29 -19.55
CA ILE A 42 26.36 -0.03 -18.72
C ILE A 42 26.79 0.71 -17.44
N ALA A 43 26.41 1.99 -17.36
CA ALA A 43 26.65 2.84 -16.20
C ALA A 43 26.00 2.24 -14.94
N SER A 44 26.63 2.40 -13.77
CA SER A 44 26.15 1.82 -12.50
C SER A 44 24.68 2.14 -12.23
N SER A 45 24.26 3.39 -12.44
CA SER A 45 22.87 3.83 -12.24
C SER A 45 21.84 3.13 -13.14
N PHE A 46 22.25 2.60 -14.30
CA PHE A 46 21.41 1.89 -15.28
C PHE A 46 21.54 0.37 -15.18
N ARG A 47 22.17 -0.16 -14.13
CA ARG A 47 22.23 -1.61 -13.89
C ARG A 47 20.94 -2.07 -13.25
N PHE A 48 20.05 -2.64 -14.06
CA PHE A 48 18.86 -3.30 -13.58
C PHE A 48 19.21 -4.71 -13.10
N ASP A 49 18.85 -5.00 -11.87
CA ASP A 49 19.24 -6.20 -11.16
C ASP A 49 18.56 -7.47 -11.72
N CYS A 50 19.40 -8.45 -12.09
CA CYS A 50 19.02 -9.73 -12.67
C CYS A 50 19.00 -10.88 -11.63
N HIS A 51 19.44 -10.59 -10.40
CA HIS A 51 19.40 -11.54 -9.30
C HIS A 51 18.90 -10.87 -8.03
N PRO A 52 17.60 -10.54 -7.98
CA PRO A 52 17.02 -9.83 -6.85
C PRO A 52 16.88 -10.65 -5.57
N GLU A 53 17.13 -11.95 -5.63
CA GLU A 53 17.21 -12.79 -4.46
C GLU A 53 18.53 -12.56 -3.69
N GLU A 54 18.50 -12.72 -2.36
CA GLU A 54 19.63 -12.41 -1.47
C GLU A 54 20.93 -13.21 -1.75
N ASP A 55 20.83 -14.36 -2.39
CA ASP A 55 21.93 -15.32 -2.60
C ASP A 55 22.66 -15.14 -3.95
N ALA A 56 22.67 -13.92 -4.50
CA ALA A 56 23.31 -13.60 -5.76
C ALA A 56 24.80 -14.01 -5.81
N SER A 57 25.16 -14.84 -6.78
CA SER A 57 26.53 -15.28 -7.01
C SER A 57 26.96 -15.09 -8.47
N GLN A 58 28.27 -15.00 -8.72
CA GLN A 58 28.79 -14.89 -10.08
C GLN A 58 28.34 -16.04 -10.99
N GLN A 59 28.40 -17.27 -10.47
CA GLN A 59 28.05 -18.47 -11.20
C GLN A 59 26.57 -18.45 -11.59
N GLU A 60 25.70 -18.14 -10.65
CA GLU A 60 24.26 -18.09 -10.87
C GLU A 60 23.88 -16.93 -11.81
N CYS A 61 24.49 -15.76 -11.63
CA CYS A 61 24.31 -14.62 -12.53
C CYS A 61 24.63 -14.96 -13.99
N GLN A 62 25.78 -15.61 -14.21
CA GLN A 62 26.20 -16.03 -15.55
C GLN A 62 25.29 -17.14 -16.10
N ARG A 63 24.80 -18.05 -15.25
CA ARG A 63 23.82 -19.09 -15.61
C ARG A 63 22.49 -18.49 -16.08
N ARG A 64 22.06 -17.39 -15.47
CA ARG A 64 20.86 -16.62 -15.87
C ARG A 64 21.04 -15.85 -17.18
N GLY A 65 22.25 -15.81 -17.74
CA GLY A 65 22.52 -15.05 -18.94
C GLY A 65 22.87 -13.58 -18.66
N CYS A 66 23.29 -13.26 -17.45
CA CYS A 66 23.47 -11.89 -16.97
C CYS A 66 24.93 -11.51 -16.73
N CYS A 67 25.15 -10.20 -16.56
CA CYS A 67 26.46 -9.61 -16.36
C CYS A 67 26.82 -9.57 -14.88
N TRP A 68 27.99 -10.10 -14.54
CA TRP A 68 28.55 -10.01 -13.20
C TRP A 68 29.70 -9.03 -13.16
N LEU A 69 29.64 -8.05 -12.25
CA LEU A 69 30.74 -7.14 -11.97
C LEU A 69 30.93 -6.94 -10.46
N ALA A 70 31.73 -7.80 -9.84
CA ALA A 70 32.23 -7.58 -8.49
C ALA A 70 33.32 -6.50 -8.50
N SER A 71 32.98 -5.26 -8.14
CA SER A 71 33.98 -4.23 -7.84
C SER A 71 34.02 -3.97 -6.33
N LYS A 72 35.24 -3.80 -5.79
CA LYS A 72 35.51 -3.51 -4.37
C LYS A 72 35.07 -2.09 -3.96
N ASN A 73 34.68 -1.25 -4.91
CA ASN A 73 34.29 0.16 -4.74
C ASN A 73 32.94 0.47 -5.41
N LEU A 74 31.99 -0.47 -5.43
CA LEU A 74 30.64 -0.12 -5.88
C LEU A 74 29.96 0.69 -4.78
N ASP A 75 29.25 1.74 -5.20
CA ASP A 75 28.33 2.46 -4.33
C ASP A 75 27.33 1.45 -3.72
N GLU A 76 26.92 1.72 -2.48
CA GLU A 76 25.96 0.88 -1.76
C GLU A 76 24.67 0.71 -2.59
N GLY A 77 24.16 -0.53 -2.67
CA GLY A 77 22.93 -0.85 -3.40
C GLY A 77 23.07 -1.11 -4.92
N VAL A 78 24.23 -0.84 -5.54
CA VAL A 78 24.43 -1.16 -6.96
C VAL A 78 24.51 -2.68 -7.17
N PRO A 79 23.70 -3.28 -8.05
CA PRO A 79 23.68 -4.73 -8.22
C PRO A 79 24.96 -5.25 -8.89
N TYR A 80 25.54 -6.30 -8.30
CA TYR A 80 26.65 -7.04 -8.90
C TYR A 80 26.22 -7.85 -10.12
N CYS A 81 24.98 -8.37 -10.10
CA CYS A 81 24.38 -9.10 -11.21
C CYS A 81 23.31 -8.25 -11.91
N PHE A 82 23.52 -7.92 -13.19
CA PHE A 82 22.60 -7.04 -13.92
C PHE A 82 22.34 -7.53 -15.35
N TYR A 83 21.20 -7.13 -15.92
CA TYR A 83 20.84 -7.50 -17.29
C TYR A 83 21.80 -6.86 -18.31
N PRO A 84 22.32 -7.61 -19.30
CA PRO A 84 22.96 -7.03 -20.48
C PRO A 84 21.94 -6.31 -21.36
N SER A 85 22.41 -5.41 -22.22
CA SER A 85 21.55 -4.66 -23.15
C SER A 85 20.81 -5.54 -24.18
N ASP A 86 21.34 -6.73 -24.45
CA ASP A 86 20.76 -7.72 -25.37
C ASP A 86 20.01 -8.86 -24.65
N PHE A 87 19.70 -8.71 -23.36
CA PHE A 87 18.97 -9.73 -22.62
C PHE A 87 17.61 -10.05 -23.27
N PRO A 88 17.26 -11.34 -23.48
CA PRO A 88 16.02 -11.71 -24.16
C PRO A 88 14.76 -11.24 -23.41
N THR A 89 13.98 -10.38 -24.05
CA THR A 89 12.65 -9.94 -23.59
C THR A 89 11.56 -10.32 -24.60
N TYR A 90 10.31 -9.93 -24.33
CA TYR A 90 9.20 -10.12 -25.26
C TYR A 90 9.37 -9.24 -26.49
N GLN A 91 8.91 -9.73 -27.65
CA GLN A 91 8.78 -8.98 -28.88
C GLN A 91 7.33 -8.52 -29.04
N MET A 92 7.16 -7.29 -29.51
CA MET A 92 5.83 -6.72 -29.76
C MET A 92 5.30 -7.11 -31.14
N GLY A 93 4.05 -7.54 -31.21
CA GLY A 93 3.30 -7.66 -32.47
C GLY A 93 2.77 -6.30 -32.95
N SER A 94 2.13 -6.27 -34.12
CA SER A 94 1.47 -5.05 -34.61
C SER A 94 0.31 -4.65 -33.69
N PRO A 95 0.27 -3.39 -33.19
CA PRO A 95 -0.87 -2.92 -32.42
C PRO A 95 -2.15 -2.94 -33.25
N GLN A 96 -3.20 -3.58 -32.74
CA GLN A 96 -4.51 -3.64 -33.37
C GLN A 96 -5.45 -2.66 -32.67
N GLN A 97 -6.13 -1.82 -33.44
CA GLN A 97 -7.09 -0.88 -32.87
C GLN A 97 -8.33 -1.61 -32.36
N THR A 98 -8.77 -1.24 -31.16
CA THR A 98 -10.04 -1.71 -30.56
C THR A 98 -11.03 -0.55 -30.47
N ALA A 99 -12.24 -0.82 -29.99
CA ALA A 99 -13.23 0.22 -29.72
C ALA A 99 -12.76 1.23 -28.63
N PHE A 100 -11.82 0.83 -27.78
CA PHE A 100 -11.41 1.59 -26.58
C PHE A 100 -9.96 2.06 -26.63
N GLY A 101 -9.13 1.44 -27.47
CA GLY A 101 -7.72 1.79 -27.65
C GLY A 101 -7.00 0.80 -28.54
N TYR A 102 -6.07 0.05 -27.97
CA TYR A 102 -5.26 -0.92 -28.71
C TYR A 102 -5.20 -2.26 -27.99
N THR A 103 -5.01 -3.34 -28.75
CA THR A 103 -4.58 -4.63 -28.23
C THR A 103 -3.33 -5.06 -28.97
N VAL A 104 -2.37 -5.62 -28.24
CA VAL A 104 -1.04 -5.97 -28.74
C VAL A 104 -0.63 -7.32 -28.20
N MET A 105 -0.26 -8.24 -29.09
CA MET A 105 0.29 -9.53 -28.69
C MET A 105 1.78 -9.39 -28.40
N LEU A 106 2.24 -9.90 -27.27
CA LEU A 106 3.65 -9.93 -26.90
C LEU A 106 4.13 -11.38 -26.91
N LYS A 107 5.23 -11.66 -27.61
CA LYS A 107 5.78 -13.02 -27.74
C LYS A 107 7.23 -13.08 -27.29
N ARG A 108 7.54 -14.01 -26.41
CA ARG A 108 8.91 -14.34 -26.03
C ARG A 108 9.33 -15.63 -26.75
N THR A 109 10.61 -15.74 -27.13
CA THR A 109 11.17 -16.94 -27.77
C THR A 109 12.07 -17.75 -26.84
N THR A 110 12.71 -17.09 -25.89
CA THR A 110 13.65 -17.69 -24.93
C THR A 110 13.06 -17.58 -23.53
N LYS A 111 12.94 -18.68 -22.79
CA LYS A 111 12.48 -18.65 -21.39
C LYS A 111 13.43 -17.83 -20.51
N SER A 112 12.91 -17.18 -19.49
CA SER A 112 13.69 -16.70 -18.35
C SER A 112 14.13 -17.86 -17.46
N TYR A 113 14.79 -17.50 -16.37
CA TYR A 113 15.21 -18.41 -15.31
C TYR A 113 14.11 -18.67 -14.27
N TYR A 114 12.98 -17.96 -14.29
CA TYR A 114 11.83 -18.26 -13.43
C TYR A 114 10.99 -19.41 -14.01
N PRO A 115 10.42 -20.28 -13.15
CA PRO A 115 9.57 -21.37 -13.60
C PRO A 115 8.26 -20.84 -14.20
N ASN A 116 7.68 -21.60 -15.11
CA ASN A 116 6.34 -21.31 -15.68
C ASN A 116 6.22 -19.94 -16.37
N ASP A 117 7.23 -19.54 -17.16
CA ASP A 117 7.14 -18.39 -18.06
C ASP A 117 5.93 -18.46 -18.99
N VAL A 118 5.23 -17.32 -19.12
CA VAL A 118 4.11 -17.18 -20.06
C VAL A 118 4.64 -16.67 -21.40
N MET A 119 4.89 -17.57 -22.35
CA MET A 119 5.58 -17.24 -23.61
C MET A 119 4.81 -16.31 -24.56
N GLN A 120 3.49 -16.16 -24.36
CA GLN A 120 2.63 -15.31 -25.16
C GLN A 120 1.68 -14.54 -24.24
N LEU A 121 1.78 -13.20 -24.27
CA LEU A 121 0.93 -12.30 -23.50
C LEU A 121 0.05 -11.47 -24.43
N GLN A 122 -0.97 -10.86 -23.85
CA GLN A 122 -1.76 -9.81 -24.46
C GLN A 122 -1.63 -8.54 -23.63
N MET A 123 -1.37 -7.42 -24.30
CA MET A 123 -1.40 -6.09 -23.75
C MET A 123 -2.62 -5.33 -24.31
N ASP A 124 -3.55 -4.98 -23.44
CA ASP A 124 -4.70 -4.15 -23.80
C ASP A 124 -4.49 -2.72 -23.26
N LEU A 125 -4.78 -1.72 -24.09
CA LEU A 125 -4.74 -0.31 -23.75
C LEU A 125 -6.12 0.33 -23.95
N TYR A 126 -6.53 1.12 -22.97
CA TYR A 126 -7.80 1.83 -22.92
C TYR A 126 -7.53 3.33 -22.74
N PHE A 127 -8.02 4.14 -23.67
CA PHE A 127 -8.01 5.60 -23.53
C PHE A 127 -9.27 6.03 -22.80
N GLU A 128 -9.27 5.90 -21.47
CA GLU A 128 -10.46 6.06 -20.63
C GLU A 128 -10.95 7.52 -20.58
N THR A 129 -10.05 8.46 -20.29
CA THR A 129 -10.33 9.90 -20.25
C THR A 129 -9.18 10.65 -20.92
N SER A 130 -9.31 11.98 -21.06
CA SER A 130 -8.22 12.78 -21.65
C SER A 130 -6.94 12.69 -20.80
N TYR A 131 -7.08 12.51 -19.49
CA TYR A 131 -6.00 12.55 -18.50
C TYR A 131 -5.69 11.18 -17.87
N ARG A 132 -6.45 10.12 -18.19
CA ARG A 132 -6.24 8.78 -17.65
C ARG A 132 -6.05 7.75 -18.76
N LEU A 133 -4.88 7.10 -18.74
CA LEU A 133 -4.55 5.93 -19.55
C LEU A 133 -4.63 4.69 -18.66
N HIS A 134 -5.26 3.63 -19.16
CA HIS A 134 -5.25 2.32 -18.53
C HIS A 134 -4.62 1.30 -19.48
N PHE A 135 -3.70 0.47 -19.00
CA PHE A 135 -3.21 -0.66 -19.76
C PHE A 135 -2.97 -1.88 -18.87
N LYS A 136 -3.17 -3.06 -19.44
CA LYS A 136 -2.92 -4.32 -18.74
C LYS A 136 -2.13 -5.29 -19.59
N ILE A 137 -1.22 -6.04 -18.98
CA ILE A 137 -0.48 -7.14 -19.59
C ILE A 137 -0.85 -8.42 -18.85
N TYR A 138 -1.35 -9.41 -19.58
CA TYR A 138 -1.88 -10.64 -19.00
C TYR A 138 -1.72 -11.84 -19.93
N ASP A 139 -1.96 -13.04 -19.39
CA ASP A 139 -2.01 -14.29 -20.16
C ASP A 139 -3.39 -14.42 -20.86
N PRO A 140 -3.46 -14.41 -22.21
CA PRO A 140 -4.72 -14.56 -22.92
C PRO A 140 -5.27 -15.99 -22.92
N LYS A 141 -4.45 -16.99 -22.56
CA LYS A 141 -4.81 -18.42 -22.56
C LYS A 141 -5.26 -18.91 -21.19
N SER A 142 -4.77 -18.30 -20.12
CA SER A 142 -5.11 -18.66 -18.73
C SER A 142 -5.64 -17.46 -17.97
N LYS A 143 -6.81 -17.63 -17.34
CA LYS A 143 -7.39 -16.59 -16.48
C LYS A 143 -6.58 -16.51 -15.18
N ARG A 144 -5.73 -15.49 -15.07
CA ARG A 144 -4.98 -15.17 -13.84
C ARG A 144 -5.82 -14.37 -12.85
N TYR A 145 -5.39 -14.37 -11.59
CA TYR A 145 -5.95 -13.54 -10.54
C TYR A 145 -5.91 -12.05 -10.95
N GLN A 146 -6.99 -11.34 -10.63
CA GLN A 146 -7.13 -9.89 -10.81
C GLN A 146 -7.80 -9.35 -9.56
N VAL A 147 -7.32 -8.21 -9.09
CA VAL A 147 -7.77 -7.59 -7.84
C VAL A 147 -9.27 -7.28 -7.90
N PRO A 148 -10.09 -7.74 -6.94
CA PRO A 148 -11.54 -7.54 -6.92
C PRO A 148 -11.93 -6.14 -6.39
N VAL A 149 -11.13 -5.11 -6.65
CA VAL A 149 -11.47 -3.71 -6.35
C VAL A 149 -12.26 -3.16 -7.54
N PRO A 150 -13.48 -2.63 -7.34
CA PRO A 150 -14.26 -2.06 -8.44
C PRO A 150 -13.53 -0.87 -9.08
N THR A 151 -13.31 -0.93 -10.39
CA THR A 151 -12.75 0.16 -11.20
C THR A 151 -13.77 0.68 -12.23
N PRO A 152 -13.55 1.88 -12.82
CA PRO A 152 -14.42 2.41 -13.86
C PRO A 152 -14.53 1.48 -15.06
N LYS A 153 -15.75 1.30 -15.57
CA LYS A 153 -15.97 0.52 -16.80
C LYS A 153 -15.79 1.41 -18.02
N VAL A 154 -14.82 1.09 -18.86
CA VAL A 154 -14.58 1.80 -20.13
C VAL A 154 -15.71 1.50 -21.10
N SER A 155 -16.50 2.53 -21.42
CA SER A 155 -17.65 2.42 -22.34
C SER A 155 -17.39 3.08 -23.70
N LYS A 156 -16.43 4.01 -23.78
CA LYS A 156 -16.09 4.73 -25.02
C LYS A 156 -14.63 5.20 -24.97
N ARG A 157 -13.96 5.16 -26.12
CA ARG A 157 -12.67 5.82 -26.33
C ARG A 157 -12.81 7.34 -26.32
N VAL A 158 -11.97 8.04 -25.57
CA VAL A 158 -11.91 9.51 -25.62
C VAL A 158 -11.32 9.99 -26.97
N PRO A 159 -11.85 11.07 -27.59
CA PRO A 159 -11.37 11.54 -28.89
C PRO A 159 -10.01 12.25 -28.84
N SER A 160 -9.67 12.87 -27.71
CA SER A 160 -8.41 13.60 -27.50
C SER A 160 -7.87 13.31 -26.10
N THR A 161 -6.55 13.25 -25.99
CA THR A 161 -5.82 12.89 -24.77
C THR A 161 -4.72 13.90 -24.48
N ASP A 162 -4.41 14.11 -23.21
CA ASP A 162 -3.30 14.94 -22.73
C ASP A 162 -1.94 14.23 -22.86
N TYR A 163 -1.98 12.95 -23.25
CA TYR A 163 -0.85 12.05 -23.44
C TYR A 163 -0.79 11.49 -24.86
N LYS A 164 0.40 11.10 -25.31
CA LYS A 164 0.68 10.29 -26.50
C LYS A 164 1.20 8.94 -26.05
N VAL A 165 0.84 7.90 -26.80
CA VAL A 165 1.35 6.53 -26.61
C VAL A 165 2.19 6.15 -27.83
N GLN A 166 3.37 5.61 -27.59
CA GLN A 166 4.23 5.02 -28.61
C GLN A 166 4.57 3.58 -28.23
N PHE A 167 4.58 2.72 -29.24
CA PHE A 167 4.90 1.30 -29.13
C PHE A 167 6.25 1.05 -29.79
N LEU A 168 7.22 0.56 -29.02
CA LEU A 168 8.53 0.17 -29.53
C LEU A 168 8.61 -1.35 -29.66
N TRP A 169 9.20 -1.80 -30.76
CA TRP A 169 9.26 -3.20 -31.15
C TRP A 169 10.54 -3.88 -30.64
N SER A 170 11.65 -3.14 -30.63
CA SER A 170 12.97 -3.59 -30.19
C SER A 170 13.82 -2.38 -29.76
N PRO A 171 14.18 -2.24 -28.46
CA PRO A 171 13.63 -3.00 -27.34
C PRO A 171 12.10 -2.83 -27.26
N MET A 172 11.41 -3.87 -26.79
CA MET A 172 9.96 -3.82 -26.65
C MET A 172 9.60 -2.88 -25.50
N GLY A 173 8.65 -1.98 -25.72
CA GLY A 173 8.08 -1.21 -24.61
C GLY A 173 7.00 -0.24 -25.00
N LEU A 174 6.38 0.30 -23.96
CA LEU A 174 5.38 1.34 -24.00
C LEU A 174 6.01 2.65 -23.56
N ILE A 175 5.86 3.70 -24.37
CA ILE A 175 6.25 5.06 -24.01
C ILE A 175 5.00 5.93 -23.93
N VAL A 176 4.84 6.62 -22.80
CA VAL A 176 3.77 7.60 -22.58
C VAL A 176 4.39 8.97 -22.41
N THR A 177 3.95 9.91 -23.23
CA THR A 177 4.50 11.27 -23.31
C THR A 177 3.40 12.29 -23.10
N ARG A 178 3.64 13.28 -22.25
CA ARG A 178 2.76 14.45 -22.11
C ARG A 178 2.74 15.25 -23.41
N ARG A 179 1.54 15.61 -23.89
CA ARG A 179 1.39 16.28 -25.19
C ARG A 179 1.89 17.71 -25.21
N VAL A 180 1.69 18.44 -24.11
CA VAL A 180 1.88 19.90 -24.08
C VAL A 180 3.36 20.29 -24.16
N ASP A 181 4.26 19.50 -23.57
CA ASP A 181 5.69 19.81 -23.45
C ASP A 181 6.61 18.69 -23.97
N GLY A 182 6.07 17.50 -24.26
CA GLY A 182 6.86 16.36 -24.72
C GLY A 182 7.56 15.59 -23.61
N THR A 183 7.23 15.83 -22.33
CA THR A 183 7.82 15.12 -21.19
C THR A 183 7.47 13.62 -21.24
N VAL A 184 8.47 12.74 -21.15
CA VAL A 184 8.28 11.27 -21.11
C VAL A 184 7.96 10.85 -19.69
N ILE A 185 6.70 10.50 -19.44
CA ILE A 185 6.18 10.14 -18.11
C ILE A 185 6.45 8.68 -17.77
N PHE A 186 6.30 7.80 -18.76
CA PHE A 186 6.46 6.37 -18.58
C PHE A 186 7.24 5.81 -19.77
N ASN A 187 8.28 5.04 -19.52
CA ASN A 187 9.06 4.38 -20.55
C ASN A 187 9.52 3.01 -20.08
N SER A 188 8.85 1.96 -20.58
CA SER A 188 9.13 0.60 -20.15
C SER A 188 10.28 -0.11 -20.89
N THR A 189 11.09 0.60 -21.68
CA THR A 189 12.17 -0.04 -22.46
C THR A 189 13.49 -0.20 -21.70
N LEU A 190 13.57 0.27 -20.45
CA LEU A 190 14.85 0.34 -19.73
C LEU A 190 15.39 -1.03 -19.29
N SER A 191 14.49 -1.99 -19.06
CA SER A 191 14.80 -3.30 -18.51
C SER A 191 13.87 -4.36 -19.13
N PRO A 192 14.28 -5.64 -19.19
CA PRO A 192 13.42 -6.71 -19.70
C PRO A 192 12.11 -6.85 -18.93
N LEU A 193 10.99 -6.94 -19.67
CA LEU A 193 9.74 -7.52 -19.14
C LEU A 193 9.96 -9.00 -18.83
N ILE A 194 9.67 -9.40 -17.60
CA ILE A 194 9.54 -10.82 -17.19
C ILE A 194 8.10 -11.05 -16.75
N PHE A 195 7.51 -12.14 -17.24
CA PHE A 195 6.15 -12.54 -16.88
C PHE A 195 6.08 -14.07 -16.77
N ALA A 196 6.32 -14.54 -15.56
CA ALA A 196 6.16 -15.92 -15.14
C ALA A 196 4.95 -16.06 -14.21
N ASP A 197 4.58 -17.30 -13.90
CA ASP A 197 3.40 -17.58 -13.08
C ASP A 197 3.48 -16.94 -11.68
N GLN A 198 4.67 -16.92 -11.08
CA GLN A 198 4.89 -16.37 -9.74
C GLN A 198 6.02 -15.31 -9.69
N PHE A 199 6.30 -14.68 -10.84
CA PHE A 199 7.22 -13.54 -10.91
C PHE A 199 6.92 -12.65 -12.12
N LEU A 200 6.52 -11.41 -11.85
CA LEU A 200 6.23 -10.41 -12.86
C LEU A 200 7.13 -9.20 -12.59
N GLN A 201 7.82 -8.71 -13.62
CA GLN A 201 8.70 -7.55 -13.51
C GLN A 201 8.49 -6.57 -14.67
N LEU A 202 8.34 -5.29 -14.33
CA LEU A 202 8.32 -4.19 -15.30
C LEU A 202 9.05 -2.98 -14.71
N SER A 203 9.97 -2.40 -15.48
CA SER A 203 10.66 -1.17 -15.11
C SER A 203 10.15 0.01 -15.94
N THR A 204 10.26 1.23 -15.42
CA THR A 204 10.01 2.49 -16.13
C THR A 204 11.02 3.56 -15.75
N SER A 205 11.30 4.50 -16.67
CA SER A 205 11.95 5.77 -16.32
C SER A 205 11.06 6.61 -15.42
N LEU A 206 11.66 7.42 -14.57
CA LEU A 206 11.01 8.51 -13.83
C LEU A 206 11.47 9.85 -14.42
N VAL A 207 10.58 10.84 -14.45
CA VAL A 207 10.88 12.19 -14.97
C VAL A 207 11.92 12.89 -14.09
N THR A 208 11.76 12.77 -12.78
CA THR A 208 12.65 13.32 -11.75
C THR A 208 12.74 12.35 -10.57
N PRO A 209 13.73 12.50 -9.66
CA PRO A 209 13.76 11.72 -8.41
C PRO A 209 12.74 12.20 -7.36
N TYR A 210 11.84 13.13 -7.69
CA TYR A 210 10.82 13.65 -6.75
C TYR A 210 9.53 12.83 -6.85
N ILE A 211 9.55 11.67 -6.17
CA ILE A 211 8.43 10.73 -6.10
C ILE A 211 7.84 10.71 -4.68
N TYR A 212 6.54 10.50 -4.59
CA TYR A 212 5.75 10.46 -3.35
C TYR A 212 4.73 9.32 -3.42
N GLY A 213 4.53 8.56 -2.34
CA GLY A 213 3.58 7.43 -2.32
C GLY A 213 4.26 6.13 -1.89
N LEU A 214 3.89 5.01 -2.51
CA LEU A 214 4.42 3.66 -2.24
C LEU A 214 4.29 3.28 -0.76
N GLY A 215 3.07 3.30 -0.25
CA GLY A 215 2.77 3.00 1.15
C GLY A 215 2.44 1.52 1.41
N GLU A 216 2.40 1.07 2.65
CA GLU A 216 2.67 1.83 3.86
C GLU A 216 4.09 1.59 4.39
N HIS A 217 4.83 2.69 4.61
CA HIS A 217 6.19 2.67 5.14
C HIS A 217 6.40 3.88 6.04
N ARG A 218 7.23 3.73 7.08
CA ARG A 218 7.71 4.87 7.87
C ARG A 218 8.91 5.51 7.19
N GLY A 219 8.84 6.81 6.93
CA GLY A 219 9.96 7.53 6.35
C GLY A 219 9.63 8.98 6.02
N ARG A 220 10.50 9.60 5.22
CA ARG A 220 10.24 10.94 4.67
C ARG A 220 9.11 10.87 3.66
N PHE A 221 8.39 12.00 3.47
CA PHE A 221 7.28 12.07 2.53
C PHE A 221 7.71 11.85 1.07
N ARG A 222 8.85 12.43 0.68
CA ARG A 222 9.51 12.09 -0.58
C ARG A 222 10.24 10.76 -0.39
N VAL A 223 9.92 9.76 -1.21
CA VAL A 223 10.62 8.46 -1.18
C VAL A 223 12.08 8.63 -1.62
N ALA A 224 12.97 7.81 -1.06
CA ALA A 224 14.35 7.77 -1.51
C ALA A 224 14.42 7.09 -2.89
N SER A 225 15.33 7.55 -3.73
CA SER A 225 15.45 7.09 -5.13
C SER A 225 16.82 6.50 -5.45
N ASP A 226 17.68 6.33 -4.46
CA ASP A 226 19.05 5.88 -4.61
C ASP A 226 19.17 4.46 -4.06
N TRP A 227 18.91 3.48 -4.94
CA TRP A 227 18.92 2.05 -4.65
C TRP A 227 18.02 1.63 -3.48
N GLU A 228 16.84 2.26 -3.39
CA GLU A 228 15.89 1.99 -2.31
C GLU A 228 14.84 0.97 -2.77
N THR A 229 14.47 0.04 -1.89
CA THR A 229 13.45 -0.97 -2.15
C THR A 229 12.30 -0.84 -1.16
N TYR A 230 11.08 -0.75 -1.66
CA TYR A 230 9.86 -0.62 -0.88
C TYR A 230 9.05 -1.93 -0.93
N PRO A 231 9.13 -2.80 0.09
CA PRO A 231 8.37 -4.05 0.15
C PRO A 231 6.89 -3.80 0.43
N MET A 232 6.01 -4.59 -0.18
CA MET A 232 4.56 -4.42 -0.08
C MET A 232 3.89 -5.76 0.21
N TRP A 233 3.55 -5.93 1.48
CA TRP A 233 2.79 -7.04 2.04
C TRP A 233 2.28 -6.59 3.40
N SER A 234 0.96 -6.56 3.62
CA SER A 234 0.38 -6.02 4.85
C SER A 234 0.89 -6.79 6.08
N ARG A 235 1.44 -6.09 7.07
CA ARG A 235 2.14 -6.73 8.18
C ARG A 235 1.95 -6.00 9.50
N ASP A 236 1.64 -6.78 10.53
CA ASP A 236 1.62 -6.31 11.91
C ASP A 236 3.05 -6.06 12.40
N GLN A 237 3.45 -4.79 12.39
CA GLN A 237 4.77 -4.33 12.77
C GLN A 237 4.68 -2.91 13.33
N PRO A 238 5.14 -2.65 14.57
CA PRO A 238 5.38 -1.28 15.02
C PRO A 238 6.25 -0.52 14.00
N PRO A 239 5.91 0.74 13.65
CA PRO A 239 6.50 1.40 12.48
C PRO A 239 8.00 1.65 12.63
N HIS A 240 8.81 0.99 11.81
CA HIS A 240 10.25 1.29 11.64
C HIS A 240 10.56 1.63 10.18
N VAL A 241 11.68 2.34 9.97
CA VAL A 241 12.11 2.74 8.63
C VAL A 241 12.58 1.51 7.87
N GLY A 242 12.09 1.32 6.65
CA GLY A 242 12.45 0.20 5.76
C GLY A 242 11.52 -1.01 5.82
N ASP A 243 10.69 -1.12 6.87
CA ASP A 243 9.76 -2.24 7.03
C ASP A 243 8.50 -2.05 6.17
N ASN A 244 7.96 -3.15 5.62
CA ASN A 244 6.57 -3.21 5.19
C ASN A 244 5.64 -3.17 6.41
N LEU A 245 4.63 -2.30 6.38
CA LEU A 245 3.69 -2.07 7.49
C LEU A 245 2.27 -2.54 7.13
N TYR A 246 1.25 -1.92 7.73
CA TYR A 246 -0.11 -2.44 7.78
C TYR A 246 -0.84 -2.40 6.43
N GLY A 247 -0.66 -1.34 5.65
CA GLY A 247 -1.28 -1.13 4.35
C GLY A 247 -0.38 -1.38 3.14
N VAL A 248 -1.01 -1.63 1.99
CA VAL A 248 -0.33 -1.81 0.69
C VAL A 248 -0.93 -0.87 -0.35
N HIS A 249 -0.16 0.11 -0.83
CA HIS A 249 -0.57 1.18 -1.74
C HIS A 249 0.46 1.35 -2.88
N PRO A 250 0.37 0.52 -3.94
CA PRO A 250 1.24 0.56 -5.12
C PRO A 250 0.92 1.72 -6.08
N PHE A 251 0.78 2.93 -5.51
CA PHE A 251 0.56 4.20 -6.20
C PHE A 251 1.70 5.16 -5.89
N HIS A 252 2.17 5.87 -6.91
CA HIS A 252 3.09 6.99 -6.71
C HIS A 252 2.72 8.19 -7.57
N LEU A 253 3.05 9.37 -7.05
CA LEU A 253 2.99 10.66 -7.72
C LEU A 253 4.41 11.14 -8.02
N GLY A 254 4.66 11.57 -9.25
CA GLY A 254 5.94 12.14 -9.67
C GLY A 254 5.84 13.60 -10.12
N LEU A 255 6.77 14.44 -9.68
CA LEU A 255 6.90 15.83 -10.15
C LEU A 255 7.72 15.92 -11.44
N GLU A 256 7.29 16.77 -12.36
CA GLU A 256 7.86 16.91 -13.71
C GLU A 256 8.79 18.12 -13.86
N GLY A 257 9.71 18.26 -12.90
CA GLY A 257 10.76 19.27 -12.93
C GLY A 257 10.21 20.70 -12.80
N SER A 258 10.76 21.64 -13.58
CA SER A 258 10.48 23.08 -13.45
C SER A 258 9.09 23.50 -13.93
N SER A 259 8.33 22.62 -14.60
CA SER A 259 6.98 22.93 -15.08
C SER A 259 5.95 23.03 -13.96
N GLY A 260 6.21 22.43 -12.79
CA GLY A 260 5.23 22.23 -11.73
C GLY A 260 4.18 21.16 -12.05
N ASN A 261 4.21 20.56 -13.25
CA ASN A 261 3.31 19.46 -13.60
C ASN A 261 3.61 18.21 -12.77
N SER A 262 2.60 17.39 -12.59
CA SER A 262 2.66 16.10 -11.92
C SER A 262 1.95 15.03 -12.74
N HIS A 263 2.36 13.79 -12.52
CA HIS A 263 1.62 12.60 -12.95
C HIS A 263 1.53 11.60 -11.80
N GLY A 264 0.65 10.62 -11.95
CA GLY A 264 0.56 9.47 -11.05
C GLY A 264 0.60 8.16 -11.83
N VAL A 265 1.13 7.12 -11.19
CA VAL A 265 1.10 5.75 -11.71
C VAL A 265 0.60 4.82 -10.60
N PHE A 266 -0.40 4.01 -10.93
CA PHE A 266 -0.99 3.02 -10.04
C PHE A 266 -0.91 1.63 -10.66
N LEU A 267 -0.35 0.67 -9.94
CA LEU A 267 -0.40 -0.76 -10.29
C LEU A 267 -1.49 -1.45 -9.48
N LEU A 268 -2.57 -1.89 -10.13
CA LEU A 268 -3.63 -2.67 -9.51
C LEU A 268 -3.21 -4.14 -9.40
N ASN A 269 -2.42 -4.44 -8.36
CA ASN A 269 -1.99 -5.79 -7.99
C ASN A 269 -1.92 -5.87 -6.45
N SER A 270 -2.35 -6.99 -5.86
CA SER A 270 -2.39 -7.18 -4.40
C SER A 270 -1.50 -8.30 -3.88
N ASN A 271 -0.80 -9.01 -4.77
CA ASN A 271 0.19 -10.00 -4.40
C ASN A 271 1.39 -9.31 -3.73
N ALA A 272 2.14 -10.06 -2.93
CA ALA A 272 3.38 -9.52 -2.36
C ALA A 272 4.28 -8.98 -3.47
N MET A 273 4.82 -7.79 -3.27
CA MET A 273 5.64 -7.13 -4.28
C MET A 273 6.72 -6.28 -3.63
N GLU A 274 7.67 -5.85 -4.44
CA GLU A 274 8.58 -4.76 -4.08
C GLU A 274 8.64 -3.75 -5.23
N VAL A 275 8.92 -2.51 -4.85
CA VAL A 275 9.17 -1.41 -5.78
C VAL A 275 10.57 -0.88 -5.55
N VAL A 276 11.45 -1.04 -6.53
CA VAL A 276 12.86 -0.64 -6.46
C VAL A 276 13.04 0.69 -7.19
N LEU A 277 13.62 1.69 -6.53
CA LEU A 277 14.03 2.95 -7.14
C LEU A 277 15.55 3.03 -7.26
N GLN A 278 16.02 3.52 -8.41
CA GLN A 278 17.46 3.63 -8.69
C GLN A 278 17.82 4.99 -9.33
N PRO A 279 19.10 5.41 -9.29
CA PRO A 279 19.54 6.74 -9.73
C PRO A 279 19.45 7.02 -11.24
N ALA A 280 19.05 6.05 -12.08
CA ALA A 280 18.84 6.24 -13.52
C ALA A 280 17.69 7.18 -13.90
N PRO A 281 17.22 8.03 -12.97
CA PRO A 281 16.01 7.82 -12.15
C PRO A 281 15.03 6.81 -12.79
N ALA A 282 14.95 5.61 -12.23
CA ALA A 282 14.06 4.56 -12.72
C ALA A 282 13.40 3.82 -11.56
N LEU A 283 12.28 3.16 -11.87
CA LEU A 283 11.49 2.37 -10.94
C LEU A 283 11.24 0.99 -11.53
N THR A 284 11.38 -0.06 -10.72
CA THR A 284 11.09 -1.45 -11.09
C THR A 284 10.04 -2.03 -10.16
N TYR A 285 8.94 -2.52 -10.71
CA TYR A 285 7.96 -3.34 -9.99
C TYR A 285 8.37 -4.81 -10.10
N ARG A 286 8.36 -5.54 -8.98
CA ARG A 286 8.49 -7.00 -8.93
C ARG A 286 7.38 -7.57 -8.06
N THR A 287 6.48 -8.36 -8.64
CA THR A 287 5.35 -8.95 -7.92
C THR A 287 5.27 -10.45 -8.16
N ILE A 288 4.79 -11.19 -7.15
CA ILE A 288 4.78 -12.65 -7.15
C ILE A 288 3.51 -13.25 -7.78
N GLY A 289 2.59 -12.46 -8.32
CA GLY A 289 1.37 -13.01 -8.88
C GLY A 289 0.50 -12.02 -9.63
N GLY A 290 -0.73 -12.45 -9.93
CA GLY A 290 -1.71 -11.61 -10.60
C GLY A 290 -1.32 -11.24 -12.03
N ILE A 291 -1.65 -10.01 -12.44
CA ILE A 291 -1.31 -9.43 -13.74
C ILE A 291 -0.62 -8.07 -13.54
N LEU A 292 -0.12 -7.47 -14.62
CA LEU A 292 0.33 -6.08 -14.61
C LEU A 292 -0.82 -5.20 -15.12
N ASP A 293 -1.53 -4.53 -14.23
CA ASP A 293 -2.69 -3.67 -14.54
C ASP A 293 -2.39 -2.24 -14.08
N PHE A 294 -2.07 -1.35 -15.02
CA PHE A 294 -1.54 -0.02 -14.77
C PHE A 294 -2.49 1.10 -15.17
N TYR A 295 -2.65 2.08 -14.28
CA TYR A 295 -3.26 3.37 -14.57
C TYR A 295 -2.20 4.48 -14.52
N ILE A 296 -2.26 5.40 -15.48
CA ILE A 296 -1.42 6.60 -15.55
C ILE A 296 -2.33 7.82 -15.55
N PHE A 297 -2.06 8.76 -14.64
CA PHE A 297 -2.84 9.97 -14.39
C PHE A 297 -2.01 11.21 -14.73
N MET A 298 -2.55 12.13 -15.53
CA MET A 298 -1.80 13.22 -16.12
C MET A 298 -1.81 14.55 -15.35
N GLY A 299 -2.56 14.67 -14.24
CA GLY A 299 -2.65 15.93 -13.51
C GLY A 299 -3.30 17.04 -14.38
N PRO A 300 -2.70 18.23 -14.55
CA PRO A 300 -1.28 18.54 -14.28
C PRO A 300 -0.95 18.91 -12.83
N GLY A 301 -1.89 19.41 -12.04
CA GLY A 301 -1.63 19.73 -10.62
C GLY A 301 -1.52 18.47 -9.76
N SER A 302 -0.71 18.48 -8.70
CA SER A 302 -0.55 17.32 -7.82
C SER A 302 -1.86 16.89 -7.15
N ASP A 303 -2.72 17.84 -6.75
CA ASP A 303 -4.06 17.52 -6.23
C ASP A 303 -4.96 16.90 -7.31
N GLN A 304 -4.87 17.36 -8.56
CA GLN A 304 -5.62 16.76 -9.67
C GLN A 304 -5.18 15.31 -9.92
N VAL A 305 -3.90 14.98 -9.76
CA VAL A 305 -3.44 13.59 -9.84
C VAL A 305 -4.14 12.72 -8.79
N VAL A 306 -4.28 13.21 -7.56
CA VAL A 306 -4.98 12.48 -6.48
C VAL A 306 -6.48 12.37 -6.77
N GLN A 307 -7.12 13.42 -7.29
CA GLN A 307 -8.51 13.38 -7.75
C GLN A 307 -8.71 12.31 -8.83
N GLN A 308 -7.84 12.28 -9.85
CA GLN A 308 -7.90 11.31 -10.95
C GLN A 308 -7.66 9.87 -10.48
N TYR A 309 -6.80 9.68 -9.47
CA TYR A 309 -6.58 8.38 -8.82
C TYR A 309 -7.82 7.93 -8.05
N THR A 310 -8.41 8.81 -7.24
CA THR A 310 -9.62 8.48 -6.45
C THR A 310 -10.86 8.30 -7.31
N GLU A 311 -10.93 8.87 -8.52
CA GLU A 311 -11.96 8.51 -9.52
C GLU A 311 -11.92 7.02 -9.89
N VAL A 312 -10.75 6.37 -9.81
CA VAL A 312 -10.59 4.94 -10.12
C VAL A 312 -10.95 4.08 -8.92
N ILE A 313 -10.38 4.39 -7.76
CA ILE A 313 -10.48 3.54 -6.56
C ILE A 313 -11.69 3.87 -5.67
N GLY A 314 -12.40 4.95 -5.98
CA GLY A 314 -13.52 5.48 -5.22
C GLY A 314 -13.14 6.67 -4.34
N HIS A 315 -13.97 7.71 -4.35
CA HIS A 315 -13.76 8.88 -3.50
C HIS A 315 -13.87 8.54 -2.00
N PRO A 316 -13.14 9.27 -1.14
CA PRO A 316 -13.26 9.16 0.30
C PRO A 316 -14.70 9.21 0.81
N PHE A 317 -15.00 8.45 1.87
CA PHE A 317 -16.28 8.57 2.55
C PHE A 317 -16.40 9.92 3.26
N MET A 318 -17.62 10.41 3.42
CA MET A 318 -17.87 11.61 4.24
C MET A 318 -18.00 11.20 5.71
N PRO A 319 -17.08 11.59 6.61
CA PRO A 319 -17.21 11.25 8.02
C PRO A 319 -18.44 11.93 8.65
N PRO A 320 -19.00 11.34 9.72
CA PRO A 320 -19.89 12.09 10.60
C PRO A 320 -19.12 13.24 11.26
N TYR A 321 -19.78 14.36 11.51
CA TYR A 321 -19.11 15.58 12.02
C TYR A 321 -18.40 15.34 13.36
N TRP A 322 -19.02 14.57 14.27
CA TRP A 322 -18.42 14.21 15.57
C TRP A 322 -17.13 13.41 15.43
N GLY A 323 -16.95 12.69 14.32
CA GLY A 323 -15.74 11.90 14.03
C GLY A 323 -14.52 12.77 13.72
N LEU A 324 -14.71 14.09 13.60
CA LEU A 324 -13.62 15.06 13.51
C LEU A 324 -13.26 15.68 14.87
N GLY A 325 -14.02 15.38 15.93
CA GLY A 325 -13.71 15.84 17.28
C GLY A 325 -12.41 15.23 17.82
N PHE A 326 -12.14 15.45 19.11
CA PHE A 326 -11.03 14.80 19.79
C PHE A 326 -11.46 13.44 20.37
N HIS A 327 -10.59 12.44 20.20
CA HIS A 327 -10.78 11.06 20.62
C HIS A 327 -9.77 10.69 21.71
N LEU A 328 -10.20 9.99 22.75
CA LEU A 328 -9.34 9.49 23.82
C LEU A 328 -9.48 7.98 23.96
N CYS A 329 -8.34 7.28 23.96
CA CYS A 329 -8.24 5.84 24.12
C CYS A 329 -7.01 5.46 24.96
N ARG A 330 -6.96 4.22 25.42
CA ARG A 330 -5.75 3.49 25.81
C ARG A 330 -6.04 2.00 25.83
N TRP A 331 -4.99 1.20 25.71
CA TRP A 331 -5.02 -0.18 26.18
C TRP A 331 -4.91 -0.21 27.71
N GLY A 332 -5.92 -0.76 28.38
CA GLY A 332 -5.88 -0.99 29.82
C GLY A 332 -6.43 0.14 30.68
N TYR A 333 -7.66 0.60 30.40
CA TYR A 333 -8.40 1.40 31.39
C TYR A 333 -8.83 0.56 32.60
N GLY A 334 -9.00 -0.75 32.40
CA GLY A 334 -9.19 -1.74 33.46
C GLY A 334 -10.60 -1.86 34.02
N SER A 335 -11.49 -0.87 33.82
CA SER A 335 -12.92 -0.97 34.16
C SER A 335 -13.75 0.15 33.53
N SER A 336 -15.06 -0.07 33.37
CA SER A 336 -15.99 0.97 32.91
C SER A 336 -16.06 2.17 33.88
N ASN A 337 -15.89 1.93 35.18
CA ASN A 337 -15.86 3.00 36.18
C ASN A 337 -14.63 3.89 36.00
N ARG A 338 -13.44 3.30 35.83
CA ARG A 338 -12.20 4.05 35.60
C ARG A 338 -12.27 4.83 34.28
N THR A 339 -12.80 4.23 33.21
CA THR A 339 -13.04 4.94 31.94
C THR A 339 -13.94 6.17 32.17
N LEU A 340 -15.05 6.01 32.90
CA LEU A 340 -15.98 7.10 33.20
C LEU A 340 -15.35 8.20 34.09
N GLU A 341 -14.51 7.82 35.06
CA GLU A 341 -13.76 8.78 35.89
C GLU A 341 -12.86 9.67 35.03
N ILE A 342 -12.16 9.09 34.06
CA ILE A 342 -11.27 9.84 33.15
C ILE A 342 -12.08 10.83 32.32
N VAL A 343 -13.22 10.40 31.75
CA VAL A 343 -14.14 11.29 31.04
C VAL A 343 -14.58 12.46 31.92
N LYS A 344 -14.96 12.19 33.18
CA LYS A 344 -15.35 13.24 34.13
C LYS A 344 -14.21 14.21 34.45
N ARG A 345 -12.97 13.72 34.61
CA ARG A 345 -11.78 14.57 34.81
C ARG A 345 -11.53 15.47 33.60
N MET A 346 -11.56 14.92 32.38
CA MET A 346 -11.40 15.68 31.13
C MET A 346 -12.42 16.82 31.04
N ARG A 347 -13.69 16.55 31.38
CA ARG A 347 -14.75 17.57 31.43
C ARG A 347 -14.53 18.61 32.51
N ALA A 348 -14.15 18.21 33.72
CA ALA A 348 -13.83 19.14 34.81
C ALA A 348 -12.68 20.08 34.44
N ALA A 349 -11.68 19.58 33.70
CA ALA A 349 -10.56 20.35 33.17
C ALA A 349 -10.91 21.16 31.90
N SER A 350 -12.17 21.12 31.44
CA SER A 350 -12.64 21.78 30.21
C SER A 350 -11.85 21.39 28.95
N ILE A 351 -11.41 20.13 28.86
CA ILE A 351 -10.76 19.60 27.67
C ILE A 351 -11.85 19.13 26.67
N PRO A 352 -11.86 19.64 25.42
CA PRO A 352 -12.76 19.15 24.38
C PRO A 352 -12.51 17.66 24.09
N GLN A 353 -13.59 16.89 23.99
CA GLN A 353 -13.57 15.46 23.69
C GLN A 353 -14.95 15.10 23.11
N ASP A 354 -15.01 14.42 21.96
CA ASP A 354 -16.27 13.94 21.39
C ASP A 354 -16.46 12.45 21.64
N THR A 355 -15.36 11.70 21.67
CA THR A 355 -15.43 10.24 21.61
C THR A 355 -14.55 9.59 22.68
N GLN A 356 -15.14 8.68 23.45
CA GLN A 356 -14.41 7.79 24.36
C GLN A 356 -14.29 6.41 23.71
N TRP A 357 -13.12 5.79 23.88
CA TRP A 357 -12.82 4.49 23.30
C TRP A 357 -12.49 3.47 24.41
N ASN A 358 -12.62 2.19 24.10
CA ASN A 358 -12.00 1.12 24.87
C ASN A 358 -11.30 0.14 23.93
N ASP A 359 -10.10 -0.28 24.34
CA ASP A 359 -9.33 -1.37 23.75
C ASP A 359 -9.86 -2.74 24.27
N ILE A 360 -9.18 -3.84 23.97
CA ILE A 360 -9.60 -5.22 24.21
C ILE A 360 -9.90 -5.55 25.69
N ASP A 361 -9.58 -4.66 26.64
CA ASP A 361 -9.84 -4.88 28.06
C ASP A 361 -11.33 -4.90 28.44
N TYR A 362 -12.22 -4.38 27.58
CA TYR A 362 -13.67 -4.51 27.80
C TYR A 362 -14.23 -5.91 27.47
N LEU A 363 -13.50 -6.73 26.70
CA LEU A 363 -13.93 -8.03 26.23
C LEU A 363 -13.75 -9.12 27.31
N ASP A 364 -14.68 -10.08 27.38
CA ASP A 364 -14.51 -11.28 28.21
C ASP A 364 -13.43 -12.18 27.59
N GLY A 365 -12.30 -12.33 28.27
CA GLY A 365 -11.18 -13.13 27.77
C GLY A 365 -10.66 -12.70 26.40
N ARG A 366 -10.82 -11.41 26.02
CA ARG A 366 -10.44 -10.85 24.71
C ARG A 366 -11.19 -11.47 23.52
N LYS A 367 -12.39 -12.00 23.75
CA LYS A 367 -13.26 -12.59 22.71
C LYS A 367 -14.23 -11.54 22.18
N ASP A 368 -14.22 -11.26 20.88
CA ASP A 368 -15.12 -10.28 20.26
C ASP A 368 -16.60 -10.48 20.58
N PHE A 369 -17.36 -9.39 20.51
CA PHE A 369 -18.81 -9.36 20.76
C PHE A 369 -19.25 -9.80 22.17
N THR A 370 -18.32 -9.80 23.12
CA THR A 370 -18.56 -10.05 24.54
C THR A 370 -18.32 -8.80 25.39
N ILE A 371 -18.71 -8.86 26.67
CA ILE A 371 -18.40 -7.83 27.66
C ILE A 371 -17.91 -8.56 28.90
N ASN A 372 -16.77 -8.13 29.44
CA ASN A 372 -16.25 -8.65 30.69
C ASN A 372 -17.22 -8.31 31.83
N SER A 373 -17.90 -9.33 32.35
CA SER A 373 -18.95 -9.21 33.38
C SER A 373 -18.44 -8.79 34.75
N GLY A 374 -17.11 -8.73 34.96
CA GLY A 374 -16.51 -8.14 36.14
C GLY A 374 -16.31 -6.63 35.96
N PRO A 375 -15.08 -6.17 35.60
CA PRO A 375 -14.75 -4.74 35.58
C PRO A 375 -15.54 -3.90 34.56
N TYR A 376 -16.18 -4.51 33.57
CA TYR A 376 -16.94 -3.84 32.51
C TYR A 376 -18.43 -4.13 32.54
N SER A 377 -18.96 -4.68 33.64
CA SER A 377 -20.40 -4.89 33.83
C SER A 377 -21.24 -3.62 33.65
N GLY A 378 -20.70 -2.45 34.00
CA GLY A 378 -21.37 -1.15 33.83
C GLY A 378 -21.13 -0.47 32.48
N LEU A 379 -20.59 -1.18 31.49
CA LEU A 379 -20.32 -0.60 30.16
C LEU A 379 -21.57 -0.06 29.46
N PRO A 380 -22.73 -0.77 29.43
CA PRO A 380 -23.95 -0.24 28.82
C PRO A 380 -24.41 1.08 29.47
N GLU A 381 -24.34 1.20 30.79
CA GLU A 381 -24.71 2.39 31.55
C GLU A 381 -23.73 3.54 31.30
N MET A 382 -22.44 3.24 31.22
CA MET A 382 -21.41 4.21 30.85
C MET A 382 -21.71 4.81 29.47
N VAL A 383 -21.99 3.98 28.46
CA VAL A 383 -22.28 4.45 27.10
C VAL A 383 -23.56 5.28 27.05
N LYS A 384 -24.62 4.86 27.76
CA LYS A 384 -25.84 5.69 27.91
C LYS A 384 -25.55 7.07 28.52
N TYR A 385 -24.65 7.14 29.51
CA TYR A 385 -24.22 8.42 30.08
C TYR A 385 -23.42 9.25 29.06
N LEU A 386 -22.50 8.65 28.30
CA LEU A 386 -21.76 9.36 27.25
C LEU A 386 -22.72 10.00 26.24
N HIS A 387 -23.72 9.25 25.78
CA HIS A 387 -24.76 9.75 24.87
C HIS A 387 -25.59 10.89 25.48
N SER A 388 -25.92 10.82 26.78
CA SER A 388 -26.73 11.87 27.43
C SER A 388 -26.02 13.22 27.53
N ILE A 389 -24.68 13.22 27.46
CA ILE A 389 -23.85 14.43 27.41
C ILE A 389 -23.32 14.74 26.00
N GLY A 390 -23.88 14.10 24.96
CA GLY A 390 -23.56 14.35 23.55
C GLY A 390 -22.23 13.76 23.06
N MET A 391 -21.62 12.86 23.82
CA MET A 391 -20.43 12.11 23.41
C MET A 391 -20.79 10.84 22.65
N HIS A 392 -19.78 10.24 22.03
CA HIS A 392 -19.85 9.00 21.26
C HIS A 392 -18.93 7.93 21.85
N TYR A 393 -19.21 6.67 21.52
CA TYR A 393 -18.44 5.53 22.00
C TYR A 393 -17.96 4.61 20.86
N ILE A 394 -16.68 4.27 20.87
CA ILE A 394 -16.05 3.36 19.90
C ILE A 394 -15.26 2.26 20.63
N PRO A 395 -15.69 1.00 20.54
CA PRO A 395 -14.86 -0.13 20.96
C PRO A 395 -13.97 -0.64 19.82
N ILE A 396 -12.87 -1.30 20.20
CA ILE A 396 -12.12 -2.19 19.31
C ILE A 396 -12.90 -3.48 19.02
N ILE A 397 -12.75 -4.02 17.82
CA ILE A 397 -13.12 -5.39 17.43
C ILE A 397 -11.95 -5.95 16.61
N ASP A 398 -11.54 -7.17 16.92
CA ASP A 398 -10.56 -7.91 16.14
C ASP A 398 -11.28 -8.83 15.13
N PRO A 399 -10.64 -9.21 14.01
CA PRO A 399 -11.24 -10.13 13.07
C PRO A 399 -11.21 -11.58 13.58
N ALA A 400 -10.21 -11.95 14.38
CA ALA A 400 -9.90 -13.34 14.69
C ALA A 400 -10.78 -13.89 15.84
N ILE A 401 -11.59 -14.90 15.54
CA ILE A 401 -12.60 -15.44 16.46
C ILE A 401 -12.04 -16.61 17.26
N CYS A 402 -12.12 -16.54 18.60
CA CYS A 402 -11.70 -17.61 19.51
C CYS A 402 -12.35 -18.96 19.16
N SER A 403 -11.55 -20.02 19.03
CA SER A 403 -11.99 -21.34 18.56
C SER A 403 -11.96 -22.44 19.62
N THR A 404 -11.66 -22.11 20.88
CA THR A 404 -11.43 -23.09 21.97
C THR A 404 -12.58 -23.19 22.97
N GLN A 405 -13.63 -22.38 22.81
CA GLN A 405 -14.76 -22.38 23.74
C GLN A 405 -15.62 -23.65 23.55
N PRO A 406 -16.23 -24.19 24.62
CA PRO A 406 -17.17 -25.30 24.49
C PRO A 406 -18.31 -24.96 23.51
N ALA A 407 -18.75 -25.94 22.73
CA ALA A 407 -19.81 -25.75 21.75
C ALA A 407 -21.08 -25.16 22.40
N GLY A 408 -21.65 -24.13 21.76
CA GLY A 408 -22.86 -23.44 22.24
C GLY A 408 -22.60 -22.36 23.30
N THR A 409 -21.35 -22.08 23.65
CA THR A 409 -21.00 -21.05 24.66
C THR A 409 -20.45 -19.76 24.06
N TYR A 410 -20.10 -19.75 22.77
CA TYR A 410 -19.54 -18.58 22.10
C TYR A 410 -20.15 -18.42 20.70
N PRO A 411 -21.32 -17.74 20.61
CA PRO A 411 -22.08 -17.63 19.38
C PRO A 411 -21.31 -17.13 18.14
N PRO A 412 -20.37 -16.17 18.22
CA PRO A 412 -19.58 -15.78 17.06
C PRO A 412 -18.87 -16.97 16.40
N TYR A 413 -18.26 -17.86 17.18
CA TYR A 413 -17.62 -19.07 16.67
C TYR A 413 -18.66 -20.10 16.22
N ASP A 414 -19.63 -20.44 17.07
CA ASP A 414 -20.62 -21.49 16.80
C ASP A 414 -21.42 -21.21 15.52
N THR A 415 -21.89 -19.97 15.35
CA THR A 415 -22.63 -19.54 14.16
C THR A 415 -21.73 -19.39 12.94
N GLY A 416 -20.47 -18.98 13.12
CA GLY A 416 -19.51 -18.90 12.03
C GLY A 416 -19.16 -20.28 11.44
N ILE A 417 -18.98 -21.29 12.30
CA ILE A 417 -18.82 -22.68 11.88
C ILE A 417 -20.08 -23.17 11.15
N ALA A 418 -21.26 -22.93 11.70
CA ALA A 418 -22.53 -23.36 11.09
C ALA A 418 -22.78 -22.74 9.71
N GLN A 419 -22.30 -21.50 9.48
CA GLN A 419 -22.48 -20.78 8.23
C GLN A 419 -21.30 -20.94 7.24
N ASP A 420 -20.22 -21.62 7.65
CA ASP A 420 -19.00 -21.84 6.85
C ASP A 420 -18.35 -20.51 6.40
N VAL A 421 -18.07 -19.63 7.37
CA VAL A 421 -17.58 -18.24 7.12
C VAL A 421 -16.07 -18.07 7.26
N PHE A 422 -15.34 -19.08 7.73
CA PHE A 422 -13.90 -18.95 8.04
C PHE A 422 -13.01 -19.36 6.87
N ILE A 423 -11.83 -18.72 6.78
CA ILE A 423 -10.73 -19.08 5.88
C ILE A 423 -10.33 -20.54 6.14
N LYS A 424 -10.05 -21.29 5.08
CA LYS A 424 -9.75 -22.72 5.17
C LYS A 424 -8.28 -23.03 4.90
N ASP A 425 -7.74 -23.98 5.65
CA ASP A 425 -6.43 -24.58 5.41
C ASP A 425 -6.41 -25.45 4.14
N SER A 426 -5.27 -26.07 3.85
CA SER A 426 -5.10 -26.97 2.70
C SER A 426 -5.93 -28.26 2.78
N ASN A 427 -6.45 -28.62 3.96
CA ASN A 427 -7.34 -29.76 4.19
C ASN A 427 -8.83 -29.40 4.12
N GLY A 428 -9.16 -28.12 3.84
CA GLY A 428 -10.53 -27.62 3.78
C GLY A 428 -11.19 -27.38 5.14
N LYS A 429 -10.42 -27.35 6.23
CA LYS A 429 -10.91 -27.02 7.59
C LYS A 429 -10.61 -25.55 7.90
N PRO A 430 -11.33 -24.90 8.83
CA PRO A 430 -10.96 -23.56 9.28
C PRO A 430 -9.49 -23.51 9.72
N ILE A 431 -8.72 -22.59 9.14
CA ILE A 431 -7.32 -22.39 9.55
C ILE A 431 -7.27 -21.84 10.97
N VAL A 432 -6.43 -22.44 11.81
CA VAL A 432 -6.29 -22.05 13.22
C VAL A 432 -4.96 -21.33 13.43
N GLY A 433 -5.03 -20.08 13.86
CA GLY A 433 -3.88 -19.27 14.28
C GLY A 433 -3.93 -18.97 15.79
N LYS A 434 -3.25 -17.91 16.21
CA LYS A 434 -3.30 -17.37 17.56
C LYS A 434 -3.31 -15.84 17.55
N VAL A 435 -4.25 -15.25 18.29
CA VAL A 435 -4.27 -13.81 18.59
C VAL A 435 -4.60 -13.62 20.08
N TRP A 436 -5.20 -12.49 20.45
CA TRP A 436 -5.46 -12.07 21.82
C TRP A 436 -6.23 -13.08 22.69
N PRO A 437 -7.28 -13.77 22.21
CA PRO A 437 -8.01 -14.78 22.99
C PRO A 437 -7.37 -16.19 22.94
N GLY A 438 -6.14 -16.33 22.43
CA GLY A 438 -5.50 -17.62 22.22
C GLY A 438 -5.75 -18.16 20.81
N SER A 439 -6.10 -19.44 20.68
CA SER A 439 -6.36 -20.04 19.36
C SER A 439 -7.62 -19.46 18.71
N THR A 440 -7.49 -19.08 17.45
CA THR A 440 -8.50 -18.34 16.69
C THR A 440 -8.66 -18.87 15.27
N VAL A 441 -9.83 -18.64 14.69
CA VAL A 441 -10.14 -18.81 13.27
C VAL A 441 -10.44 -17.44 12.64
N PHE A 442 -10.23 -17.32 11.33
CA PHE A 442 -10.23 -16.03 10.64
C PHE A 442 -11.42 -15.95 9.67
N PRO A 443 -12.34 -14.98 9.80
CA PRO A 443 -13.44 -14.79 8.87
C PRO A 443 -12.94 -14.49 7.45
N ASP A 444 -13.60 -15.08 6.46
CA ASP A 444 -13.36 -14.78 5.06
C ASP A 444 -14.33 -13.71 4.56
N PHE A 445 -13.92 -12.45 4.58
CA PHE A 445 -14.78 -11.32 4.21
C PHE A 445 -15.10 -11.22 2.70
N PHE A 446 -14.51 -12.08 1.85
CA PHE A 446 -14.93 -12.23 0.45
C PHE A 446 -16.15 -13.14 0.28
N ASN A 447 -16.51 -13.90 1.32
CA ASN A 447 -17.71 -14.71 1.33
C ASN A 447 -18.93 -13.87 1.73
N ASN A 448 -19.97 -13.85 0.88
CA ASN A 448 -21.21 -13.12 1.17
C ASN A 448 -21.91 -13.58 2.46
N LYS A 449 -21.75 -14.85 2.86
CA LYS A 449 -22.26 -15.34 4.15
C LYS A 449 -21.56 -14.67 5.33
N THR A 450 -20.25 -14.45 5.23
CA THR A 450 -19.47 -13.75 6.26
C THR A 450 -19.99 -12.33 6.47
N LYS A 451 -20.36 -11.62 5.40
CA LYS A 451 -20.96 -10.28 5.54
C LYS A 451 -22.25 -10.29 6.35
N SER A 452 -23.13 -11.25 6.08
CA SER A 452 -24.40 -11.41 6.80
C SER A 452 -24.16 -11.81 8.26
N TRP A 453 -23.26 -12.77 8.49
CA TRP A 453 -22.84 -13.20 9.82
C TRP A 453 -22.22 -12.06 10.64
N TRP A 454 -21.34 -11.26 10.04
CA TRP A 454 -20.67 -10.12 10.67
C TRP A 454 -21.67 -9.01 11.04
N LEU A 455 -22.59 -8.70 10.14
CA LEU A 455 -23.72 -7.82 10.40
C LEU A 455 -24.53 -8.29 11.61
N ASP A 456 -24.86 -9.58 11.69
CA ASP A 456 -25.60 -10.12 12.82
C ASP A 456 -24.81 -10.04 14.13
N GLN A 457 -23.49 -10.30 14.12
CA GLN A 457 -22.66 -10.13 15.31
C GLN A 457 -22.64 -8.66 15.79
N ILE A 458 -22.41 -7.71 14.87
CA ILE A 458 -22.42 -6.28 15.16
C ILE A 458 -23.79 -5.82 15.66
N ARG A 459 -24.88 -6.25 15.02
CA ARG A 459 -26.26 -5.95 15.42
C ARG A 459 -26.55 -6.44 16.84
N ASN A 460 -26.18 -7.69 17.13
CA ASN A 460 -26.39 -8.30 18.44
C ASN A 460 -25.58 -7.59 19.54
N PHE A 461 -24.33 -7.21 19.24
CA PHE A 461 -23.50 -6.47 20.18
C PHE A 461 -24.00 -5.04 20.39
N HIS A 462 -24.39 -4.34 19.31
CA HIS A 462 -25.00 -3.01 19.38
C HIS A 462 -26.30 -3.01 20.22
N GLY A 463 -27.07 -4.10 20.18
CA GLY A 463 -28.26 -4.29 21.02
C GLY A 463 -27.96 -4.36 22.53
N LYS A 464 -26.72 -4.71 22.92
CA LYS A 464 -26.25 -4.72 24.31
C LYS A 464 -25.60 -3.40 24.71
N VAL A 465 -24.77 -2.84 23.82
CA VAL A 465 -24.03 -1.60 24.01
C VAL A 465 -24.22 -0.75 22.76
N PRO A 466 -24.88 0.42 22.83
CA PRO A 466 -25.18 1.22 21.64
C PRO A 466 -23.91 1.93 21.13
N ILE A 467 -23.10 1.23 20.33
CA ILE A 467 -21.84 1.74 19.77
C ILE A 467 -22.05 2.77 18.65
N ASP A 468 -21.10 3.70 18.47
CA ASP A 468 -21.20 4.78 17.48
C ASP A 468 -20.29 4.63 16.26
N GLY A 469 -19.37 3.69 16.33
CA GLY A 469 -18.40 3.34 15.30
C GLY A 469 -17.61 2.13 15.75
N LEU A 470 -16.72 1.65 14.90
CA LEU A 470 -15.85 0.52 15.22
C LEU A 470 -14.41 0.85 14.87
N TRP A 471 -13.52 0.44 15.77
CA TRP A 471 -12.10 0.32 15.50
C TRP A 471 -11.84 -1.14 15.15
N ILE A 472 -11.45 -1.40 13.90
CA ILE A 472 -11.06 -2.75 13.45
C ILE A 472 -9.54 -2.83 13.40
N ASP A 473 -8.98 -3.73 14.21
CA ASP A 473 -7.55 -3.90 14.38
C ASP A 473 -7.09 -5.30 13.99
N MET A 474 -5.78 -5.56 13.99
CA MET A 474 -5.22 -6.90 13.77
C MET A 474 -5.56 -7.52 12.40
N ASN A 475 -5.89 -6.68 11.42
CA ASN A 475 -6.56 -7.07 10.18
C ASN A 475 -5.69 -7.04 8.93
N GLU A 476 -4.38 -7.26 9.08
CA GLU A 476 -3.49 -7.54 7.97
C GLU A 476 -3.82 -8.85 7.19
N PRO A 477 -4.22 -9.99 7.79
CA PRO A 477 -4.51 -10.32 9.19
C PRO A 477 -3.28 -10.71 10.01
N SER A 478 -3.20 -10.21 11.24
CA SER A 478 -2.14 -10.53 12.19
C SER A 478 -2.31 -11.92 12.80
N ASN A 479 -1.19 -12.61 13.03
CA ASN A 479 -1.13 -13.90 13.67
C ASN A 479 0.13 -14.00 14.55
N PHE A 480 -0.02 -14.44 15.80
CA PHE A 480 1.09 -14.58 16.76
C PHE A 480 1.92 -15.86 16.54
N VAL A 481 1.49 -16.72 15.62
CA VAL A 481 2.27 -17.81 15.06
C VAL A 481 2.41 -17.58 13.56
N ASP A 482 3.50 -18.04 12.98
CA ASP A 482 3.68 -17.95 11.53
C ASP A 482 2.81 -19.01 10.84
N GLY A 483 1.90 -18.57 9.99
CA GLY A 483 1.03 -19.44 9.23
C GLY A 483 -0.17 -19.98 10.01
N SER A 484 0.03 -21.08 10.72
CA SER A 484 -1.01 -21.73 11.53
C SER A 484 -0.40 -22.42 12.75
N VAL A 485 -1.23 -22.89 13.68
CA VAL A 485 -0.76 -23.69 14.82
C VAL A 485 -0.10 -25.01 14.42
N ASP A 486 -0.40 -25.50 13.21
CA ASP A 486 0.18 -26.72 12.62
C ASP A 486 1.28 -26.40 11.58
N GLY A 487 1.66 -25.13 11.43
CA GLY A 487 2.55 -24.65 10.39
C GLY A 487 1.89 -24.56 9.00
N CYS A 488 2.71 -24.44 7.95
CA CYS A 488 2.27 -24.37 6.57
C CYS A 488 2.84 -25.51 5.72
N SER A 489 2.14 -25.88 4.66
CA SER A 489 2.62 -26.83 3.66
C SER A 489 3.78 -26.27 2.83
N THR A 490 4.63 -27.14 2.31
CA THR A 490 5.79 -26.79 1.47
C THR A 490 5.44 -26.54 -0.01
N ASP A 491 4.19 -26.14 -0.28
CA ASP A 491 3.72 -25.90 -1.63
C ASP A 491 4.23 -24.56 -2.21
N PRO A 492 4.14 -24.35 -3.54
CA PRO A 492 4.66 -23.16 -4.20
C PRO A 492 4.02 -21.83 -3.80
N TYR A 493 2.85 -21.83 -3.15
CA TYR A 493 2.26 -20.57 -2.66
C TYR A 493 2.89 -20.13 -1.34
N ASN A 494 3.23 -21.07 -0.45
CA ASN A 494 3.96 -20.76 0.78
C ASN A 494 5.47 -20.60 0.53
N ASN A 495 6.01 -21.25 -0.51
CA ASN A 495 7.43 -21.21 -0.89
C ASN A 495 7.54 -20.85 -2.39
N PRO A 496 7.21 -19.60 -2.77
CA PRO A 496 7.30 -19.17 -4.15
C PRO A 496 8.74 -19.18 -4.66
N PRO A 497 8.96 -19.24 -5.98
CA PRO A 497 10.31 -19.16 -6.57
C PRO A 497 11.01 -17.82 -6.30
N TYR A 498 10.26 -16.80 -5.90
CA TYR A 498 10.75 -15.49 -5.49
C TYR A 498 9.91 -14.98 -4.33
N THR A 499 10.57 -14.53 -3.27
CA THR A 499 9.99 -13.78 -2.17
C THR A 499 10.64 -12.40 -2.18
N PRO A 500 9.89 -11.29 -2.21
CA PRO A 500 10.48 -9.96 -2.19
C PRO A 500 11.51 -9.82 -1.06
N ALA A 501 12.72 -9.40 -1.40
CA ALA A 501 13.92 -9.68 -0.60
C ALA A 501 13.93 -8.89 0.72
N THR A 502 13.32 -7.71 0.72
CA THR A 502 13.24 -6.83 1.90
C THR A 502 12.01 -7.09 2.77
N LEU A 503 11.22 -8.14 2.50
CA LEU A 503 10.10 -8.50 3.37
C LEU A 503 10.59 -8.89 4.76
N LEU A 504 10.08 -8.19 5.78
CA LEU A 504 10.48 -8.46 7.15
C LEU A 504 10.04 -9.88 7.58
N GLY A 505 11.02 -10.69 7.96
CA GLY A 505 10.83 -12.11 8.32
C GLY A 505 11.18 -13.09 7.20
N GLY A 506 11.44 -12.61 5.97
CA GLY A 506 11.93 -13.43 4.85
C GLY A 506 10.96 -14.47 4.28
N LYS A 507 9.69 -14.44 4.72
CA LYS A 507 8.65 -15.41 4.32
C LYS A 507 7.26 -14.79 4.36
N LEU A 508 6.37 -15.29 3.50
CA LEU A 508 5.02 -14.73 3.31
C LEU A 508 4.09 -14.97 4.50
N ASP A 509 4.28 -16.06 5.24
CA ASP A 509 3.43 -16.44 6.37
C ASP A 509 3.90 -15.82 7.71
N SER A 510 4.96 -15.01 7.70
CA SER A 510 5.46 -14.38 8.92
C SER A 510 4.43 -13.41 9.49
N ARG A 511 4.06 -13.63 10.77
CA ARG A 511 3.01 -12.87 11.46
C ARG A 511 1.64 -12.84 10.76
N THR A 512 1.36 -13.82 9.91
CA THR A 512 0.06 -13.92 9.23
C THR A 512 -0.32 -15.39 8.95
N LEU A 513 -1.26 -15.62 8.05
CA LEU A 513 -1.77 -16.95 7.69
C LEU A 513 -0.92 -17.60 6.60
N CYS A 514 -1.07 -18.93 6.44
CA CYS A 514 -0.46 -19.62 5.31
C CYS A 514 -0.97 -19.02 3.99
N ALA A 515 -0.07 -18.61 3.11
CA ALA A 515 -0.40 -18.09 1.80
C ALA A 515 -1.24 -19.07 0.95
N SER A 516 -1.05 -20.38 1.13
CA SER A 516 -1.82 -21.39 0.40
C SER A 516 -3.26 -21.60 0.90
N SER A 517 -3.63 -20.98 2.04
CA SER A 517 -4.99 -21.01 2.59
C SER A 517 -6.02 -20.45 1.61
N THR A 518 -7.26 -20.92 1.72
CA THR A 518 -8.31 -20.70 0.73
C THR A 518 -9.42 -19.82 1.28
N GLN A 519 -9.82 -18.87 0.44
CA GLN A 519 -10.92 -17.94 0.63
C GLN A 519 -11.91 -18.12 -0.52
N ALA A 520 -13.09 -17.52 -0.44
CA ALA A 520 -14.21 -17.77 -1.34
C ALA A 520 -13.92 -17.44 -2.81
N ILE A 521 -13.00 -16.51 -3.07
CA ILE A 521 -12.68 -16.04 -4.42
C ILE A 521 -11.23 -16.31 -4.85
N GLY A 522 -10.43 -16.98 -4.02
CA GLY A 522 -9.01 -17.19 -4.32
C GLY A 522 -8.21 -17.69 -3.14
N LYS A 523 -6.88 -17.67 -3.29
CA LYS A 523 -5.94 -18.02 -2.22
C LYS A 523 -5.55 -16.78 -1.43
N HIS A 524 -5.17 -16.99 -0.17
CA HIS A 524 -4.63 -15.91 0.66
C HIS A 524 -3.37 -15.29 0.03
N TYR A 525 -2.58 -16.06 -0.72
CA TYR A 525 -1.46 -15.57 -1.54
C TYR A 525 -1.81 -14.36 -2.43
N ASP A 526 -3.01 -14.34 -3.00
CA ASP A 526 -3.52 -13.27 -3.84
C ASP A 526 -4.26 -12.19 -3.04
N LEU A 527 -4.94 -12.61 -1.97
CA LEU A 527 -5.96 -11.82 -1.27
C LEU A 527 -5.50 -11.24 0.07
N HIS A 528 -4.32 -11.61 0.57
CA HIS A 528 -3.81 -11.21 1.89
C HIS A 528 -3.84 -9.69 2.09
N SER A 529 -3.23 -8.94 1.17
CA SER A 529 -3.19 -7.47 1.23
C SER A 529 -4.56 -6.78 1.08
N LEU A 530 -5.63 -7.56 0.90
CA LEU A 530 -7.01 -7.08 0.83
C LEU A 530 -7.85 -7.47 2.04
N TYR A 531 -7.29 -8.17 3.04
CA TYR A 531 -8.06 -8.63 4.19
C TYR A 531 -8.70 -7.46 4.94
N GLY A 532 -7.90 -6.47 5.39
CA GLY A 532 -8.41 -5.27 6.04
C GLY A 532 -9.32 -4.41 5.15
N TYR A 533 -9.08 -4.38 3.83
CA TYR A 533 -9.98 -3.73 2.86
C TYR A 533 -11.36 -4.40 2.83
N SER A 534 -11.40 -5.74 2.77
CA SER A 534 -12.64 -6.51 2.72
C SER A 534 -13.41 -6.46 4.04
N GLU A 535 -12.73 -6.49 5.18
CA GLU A 535 -13.34 -6.27 6.50
C GLU A 535 -13.90 -4.85 6.65
N SER A 536 -13.17 -3.83 6.17
CA SER A 536 -13.63 -2.44 6.21
C SER A 536 -14.95 -2.26 5.46
N ILE A 537 -15.13 -2.93 4.32
CA ILE A 537 -16.39 -2.92 3.57
C ILE A 537 -17.51 -3.57 4.41
N ALA A 538 -17.29 -4.79 4.89
CA ALA A 538 -18.30 -5.53 5.65
C ALA A 538 -18.72 -4.77 6.93
N THR A 539 -17.76 -4.16 7.62
CA THR A 539 -17.99 -3.38 8.84
C THR A 539 -18.69 -2.05 8.54
N ASN A 540 -18.31 -1.36 7.46
CA ASN A 540 -18.98 -0.13 7.04
C ASN A 540 -20.45 -0.38 6.71
N GLU A 541 -20.72 -1.37 5.84
CA GLU A 541 -22.07 -1.78 5.45
C GLU A 541 -22.92 -2.15 6.68
N ALA A 542 -22.36 -2.95 7.60
CA ALA A 542 -23.04 -3.35 8.82
C ALA A 542 -23.40 -2.17 9.72
N LEU A 543 -22.48 -1.23 9.94
CA LEU A 543 -22.75 -0.05 10.77
C LEU A 543 -23.77 0.89 10.14
N VAL A 544 -23.77 1.07 8.82
CA VAL A 544 -24.82 1.84 8.13
C VAL A 544 -26.18 1.20 8.36
N GLU A 545 -26.29 -0.12 8.23
CA GLU A 545 -27.54 -0.84 8.42
C GLU A 545 -28.02 -0.81 9.88
N VAL A 546 -27.12 -1.10 10.83
CA VAL A 546 -27.46 -1.19 12.27
C VAL A 546 -27.83 0.18 12.84
N ARG A 547 -27.15 1.26 12.41
CA ARG A 547 -27.32 2.59 13.01
C ARG A 547 -28.21 3.52 12.18
N ASN A 548 -28.46 3.21 10.91
CA ASN A 548 -29.14 4.08 9.94
C ASN A 548 -28.55 5.51 9.92
N LYS A 549 -27.22 5.59 10.00
CA LYS A 549 -26.41 6.82 10.05
C LYS A 549 -25.14 6.60 9.24
N ARG A 550 -24.37 7.66 9.01
CA ARG A 550 -23.01 7.52 8.45
C ARG A 550 -22.18 6.63 9.36
N SER A 551 -21.49 5.67 8.76
CA SER A 551 -20.55 4.82 9.47
C SER A 551 -19.31 5.61 9.91
N PHE A 552 -18.66 5.13 10.96
CA PHE A 552 -17.34 5.55 11.39
C PHE A 552 -16.53 4.29 11.67
N VAL A 553 -15.61 3.98 10.77
CA VAL A 553 -14.67 2.84 10.89
C VAL A 553 -13.27 3.42 10.86
N ILE A 554 -12.40 2.94 11.74
CA ILE A 554 -10.96 3.19 11.71
C ILE A 554 -10.28 1.81 11.61
N SER A 555 -9.52 1.60 10.53
CA SER A 555 -8.87 0.32 10.19
C SER A 555 -7.36 0.44 10.24
N ARG A 556 -6.68 -0.63 10.69
CA ARG A 556 -5.22 -0.70 10.62
C ARG A 556 -4.76 -0.99 9.20
N SER A 557 -5.07 -2.18 8.69
CA SER A 557 -4.69 -2.57 7.34
C SER A 557 -5.58 -1.92 6.29
N THR A 558 -4.97 -1.53 5.17
CA THR A 558 -5.64 -0.81 4.07
C THR A 558 -5.07 -1.18 2.70
N TYR A 559 -5.89 -1.01 1.66
CA TYR A 559 -5.52 -1.16 0.25
C TYR A 559 -6.16 -0.01 -0.56
N PRO A 560 -5.70 0.30 -1.80
CA PRO A 560 -6.39 1.19 -2.72
C PRO A 560 -7.91 1.01 -2.73
N GLY A 561 -8.62 2.09 -2.35
CA GLY A 561 -10.08 2.12 -2.22
C GLY A 561 -10.61 2.01 -0.80
N SER A 562 -9.78 1.68 0.20
CA SER A 562 -10.19 1.62 1.62
C SER A 562 -10.80 2.94 2.11
N GLY A 563 -10.32 4.09 1.63
CA GLY A 563 -10.81 5.42 2.03
C GLY A 563 -12.29 5.67 1.72
N LYS A 564 -12.91 4.87 0.84
CA LYS A 564 -14.36 4.89 0.58
C LYS A 564 -15.18 4.31 1.73
N TYR A 565 -14.57 3.56 2.64
CA TYR A 565 -15.26 2.79 3.69
C TYR A 565 -14.73 3.06 5.10
N THR A 566 -13.46 3.46 5.24
CA THR A 566 -12.81 3.61 6.54
C THR A 566 -11.83 4.79 6.57
N GLY A 567 -11.58 5.31 7.77
CA GLY A 567 -10.35 6.04 8.07
C GLY A 567 -9.23 5.08 8.51
N HIS A 568 -8.10 5.65 8.89
CA HIS A 568 -6.89 4.91 9.27
C HIS A 568 -6.13 5.62 10.40
N TRP A 569 -5.32 4.88 11.16
CA TRP A 569 -4.29 5.46 12.03
C TRP A 569 -2.95 4.79 11.73
N LEU A 570 -1.85 5.53 11.85
CA LEU A 570 -0.50 5.09 11.47
C LEU A 570 0.10 3.99 12.38
N GLY A 571 -0.74 3.26 13.12
CA GLY A 571 -0.36 2.13 13.97
C GLY A 571 0.43 2.49 15.21
N ASP A 572 1.16 1.48 15.69
CA ASP A 572 1.79 1.39 17.01
C ASP A 572 3.09 2.21 17.11
N ASN A 573 2.98 3.52 16.91
CA ASN A 573 4.10 4.45 16.98
C ASN A 573 4.73 4.51 18.40
N TYR A 574 5.91 5.13 18.50
CA TYR A 574 6.60 5.30 19.78
C TYR A 574 6.48 6.72 20.32
N SER A 575 6.51 6.87 21.64
CA SER A 575 6.57 8.14 22.37
C SER A 575 7.95 8.80 22.23
N LEU A 576 8.34 9.11 20.99
CA LEU A 576 9.63 9.69 20.62
C LEU A 576 9.45 10.85 19.63
N TRP A 577 10.34 11.84 19.68
CA TRP A 577 10.32 12.99 18.76
C TRP A 577 10.39 12.61 17.27
N PRO A 578 11.19 11.62 16.83
CA PRO A 578 11.18 11.17 15.44
C PRO A 578 9.82 10.63 15.00
N ASP A 579 9.11 9.90 15.85
CA ASP A 579 7.78 9.35 15.54
C ASP A 579 6.74 10.46 15.38
N MET A 580 6.79 11.47 16.25
CA MET A 580 6.00 12.69 16.07
C MET A 580 6.32 13.39 14.73
N ALA A 581 7.60 13.48 14.35
CA ALA A 581 7.98 14.09 13.08
C ALA A 581 7.55 13.27 11.85
N TYR A 582 7.73 11.94 11.88
CA TYR A 582 7.35 11.04 10.79
C TYR A 582 5.83 10.92 10.63
N SER A 583 5.05 11.16 11.68
CA SER A 583 3.58 11.21 11.58
C SER A 583 3.08 12.18 10.49
N ILE A 584 3.79 13.31 10.29
CA ILE A 584 3.44 14.31 9.28
C ILE A 584 3.54 13.69 7.89
N ALA A 585 4.66 13.01 7.61
CA ALA A 585 4.87 12.34 6.33
C ALA A 585 3.82 11.23 6.09
N GLY A 586 3.54 10.40 7.10
CA GLY A 586 2.52 9.36 7.00
C GLY A 586 1.13 9.92 6.70
N ILE A 587 0.69 10.96 7.42
CA ILE A 587 -0.61 11.61 7.20
C ILE A 587 -0.73 12.20 5.79
N LEU A 588 0.35 12.84 5.31
CA LEU A 588 0.37 13.37 3.95
C LEU A 588 0.31 12.24 2.90
N SER A 589 1.03 11.14 3.10
CA SER A 589 0.97 9.97 2.22
C SER A 589 -0.43 9.36 2.15
N PHE A 590 -1.12 9.21 3.27
CA PHE A 590 -2.49 8.68 3.27
C PHE A 590 -3.52 9.63 2.63
N ASN A 591 -3.26 10.94 2.63
CA ASN A 591 -4.05 11.86 1.81
C ASN A 591 -3.82 11.61 0.30
N LEU A 592 -2.60 11.29 -0.14
CA LEU A 592 -2.34 10.85 -1.53
C LEU A 592 -3.06 9.54 -1.87
N PHE A 593 -3.18 8.63 -0.89
CA PHE A 593 -3.83 7.34 -1.06
C PHE A 593 -5.37 7.42 -1.05
N GLY A 594 -5.94 8.62 -0.91
CA GLY A 594 -7.38 8.82 -0.85
C GLY A 594 -7.99 8.39 0.49
N ILE A 595 -7.23 8.44 1.59
CA ILE A 595 -7.68 8.15 2.95
C ILE A 595 -7.44 9.39 3.83
N PRO A 596 -8.23 10.47 3.65
CA PRO A 596 -7.99 11.75 4.31
C PRO A 596 -8.28 11.72 5.81
N LEU A 597 -9.15 10.81 6.30
CA LEU A 597 -9.40 10.62 7.73
C LEU A 597 -8.28 9.75 8.33
N VAL A 598 -7.13 10.38 8.57
CA VAL A 598 -5.91 9.73 9.07
C VAL A 598 -5.24 10.54 10.18
N GLY A 599 -4.56 9.83 11.09
CA GLY A 599 -3.80 10.41 12.20
C GLY A 599 -2.79 9.43 12.79
N ALA A 600 -1.92 9.91 13.67
CA ALA A 600 -1.10 9.06 14.53
C ALA A 600 -1.62 9.09 15.96
N ASP A 601 -1.26 8.09 16.77
CA ASP A 601 -1.56 8.13 18.20
C ASP A 601 -0.75 9.24 18.87
N ILE A 602 -1.48 10.26 19.30
CA ILE A 602 -0.91 11.50 19.86
C ILE A 602 -0.24 11.18 21.19
N CYS A 603 0.94 11.76 21.39
CA CYS A 603 1.89 11.50 22.48
C CYS A 603 2.70 10.19 22.36
N GLY A 604 2.33 9.32 21.41
CA GLY A 604 2.96 8.03 21.14
C GLY A 604 2.24 6.87 21.84
N PHE A 605 2.12 5.73 21.18
CA PHE A 605 1.47 4.54 21.72
C PHE A 605 2.41 3.75 22.63
N ASN A 606 3.60 3.41 22.12
CA ASN A 606 4.62 2.64 22.83
C ASN A 606 5.56 3.55 23.65
N LEU A 607 6.01 3.07 24.82
CA LEU A 607 6.86 3.78 25.79
C LEU A 607 6.16 4.93 26.54
N ASP A 608 6.71 5.29 27.70
CA ASP A 608 6.26 6.46 28.46
C ASP A 608 6.60 7.76 27.72
N THR A 609 5.58 8.58 27.45
CA THR A 609 5.77 9.94 26.95
C THR A 609 6.33 10.88 28.03
N THR A 610 6.85 12.03 27.61
CA THR A 610 7.22 13.13 28.52
C THR A 610 6.20 14.26 28.40
N GLU A 611 6.07 15.09 29.42
CA GLU A 611 5.15 16.24 29.37
C GLU A 611 5.47 17.16 28.19
N GLU A 612 6.75 17.45 27.93
CA GLU A 612 7.15 18.31 26.80
C GLU A 612 6.79 17.68 25.44
N LEU A 613 7.09 16.40 25.24
CA LEU A 613 6.77 15.71 24.00
C LEU A 613 5.25 15.66 23.80
N CYS A 614 4.50 15.25 24.82
CA CYS A 614 3.05 15.16 24.74
C CYS A 614 2.41 16.53 24.54
N GLN A 615 2.96 17.60 25.14
CA GLN A 615 2.51 18.97 24.87
C GLN A 615 2.68 19.36 23.39
N ARG A 616 3.85 19.09 22.80
CA ARG A 616 4.07 19.37 21.37
C ARG A 616 3.22 18.49 20.47
N TRP A 617 3.03 17.23 20.85
CA TRP A 617 2.23 16.31 20.06
C TRP A 617 0.74 16.65 20.14
N MET A 618 0.22 17.11 21.28
CA MET A 618 -1.16 17.61 21.37
C MET A 618 -1.37 18.86 20.49
N GLN A 619 -0.37 19.75 20.39
CA GLN A 619 -0.42 20.91 19.48
C GLN A 619 -0.47 20.49 18.01
N LEU A 620 0.41 19.56 17.60
CA LEU A 620 0.44 19.02 16.24
C LEU A 620 -0.82 18.19 15.93
N GLY A 621 -1.16 17.28 16.82
CA GLY A 621 -2.24 16.30 16.67
C GLY A 621 -3.63 16.93 16.63
N ALA A 622 -3.81 18.10 17.24
CA ALA A 622 -5.02 18.90 17.07
C ALA A 622 -5.28 19.28 15.60
N LEU A 623 -4.27 19.25 14.72
CA LEU A 623 -4.39 19.50 13.29
C LEU A 623 -4.45 18.23 12.43
N TYR A 624 -4.33 17.03 13.01
CA TYR A 624 -4.54 15.80 12.26
C TYR A 624 -5.99 15.67 11.81
N PRO A 625 -6.28 15.21 10.58
CA PRO A 625 -7.66 14.98 10.17
C PRO A 625 -8.42 14.04 11.14
N PHE A 626 -7.78 12.95 11.57
CA PHE A 626 -8.22 12.11 12.68
C PHE A 626 -7.34 12.36 13.92
N SER A 627 -7.93 12.82 15.02
CA SER A 627 -7.19 13.28 16.21
C SER A 627 -7.50 12.40 17.42
N ARG A 628 -6.67 11.39 17.68
CA ARG A 628 -6.79 10.46 18.82
C ARG A 628 -5.52 10.46 19.67
N ASN A 629 -5.66 10.62 20.98
CA ASN A 629 -4.62 10.21 21.95
C ASN A 629 -4.90 8.76 22.37
N HIS A 630 -3.91 7.89 22.21
CA HIS A 630 -3.98 6.48 22.54
C HIS A 630 -2.63 6.04 23.14
N ASN A 631 -2.65 5.04 24.01
CA ASN A 631 -1.51 4.64 24.83
C ASN A 631 -1.51 3.13 25.05
N THR A 632 -0.33 2.53 25.19
CA THR A 632 -0.17 1.10 25.41
C THR A 632 -0.45 0.66 26.85
N LEU A 633 -0.60 -0.64 27.05
CA LEU A 633 -0.79 -1.25 28.36
C LEU A 633 0.48 -1.12 29.21
N GLY A 634 0.32 -0.70 30.47
CA GLY A 634 1.42 -0.59 31.43
C GLY A 634 2.24 0.70 31.35
N ALA A 635 2.09 1.50 30.29
CA ALA A 635 2.64 2.86 30.25
C ALA A 635 1.88 3.82 31.18
N LYS A 636 2.56 4.87 31.62
CA LYS A 636 1.96 5.93 32.46
C LYS A 636 0.77 6.60 31.77
N ASP A 637 -0.21 7.03 32.55
CA ASP A 637 -1.37 7.77 32.04
C ASP A 637 -0.89 9.02 31.27
N GLN A 638 -1.38 9.18 30.04
CA GLN A 638 -1.04 10.31 29.17
C GLN A 638 -2.27 11.05 28.61
N ASP A 639 -3.44 10.83 29.23
CA ASP A 639 -4.56 11.75 28.99
C ASP A 639 -4.16 13.16 29.49
N PRO A 640 -4.68 14.24 28.88
CA PRO A 640 -4.28 15.61 29.24
C PRO A 640 -4.37 15.95 30.74
N THR A 641 -5.30 15.32 31.49
CA THR A 641 -5.48 15.58 32.93
C THR A 641 -4.49 14.85 33.83
N SER A 642 -3.61 14.02 33.26
CA SER A 642 -2.53 13.34 33.97
C SER A 642 -1.24 14.17 34.04
N PHE A 643 -1.21 15.35 33.42
CA PHE A 643 -0.09 16.29 33.42
C PHE A 643 -0.39 17.59 34.18
N SER A 644 0.62 18.47 34.23
CA SER A 644 0.54 19.80 34.84
C SER A 644 -0.62 20.67 34.30
N GLN A 645 -0.96 21.72 35.05
CA GLN A 645 -1.99 22.67 34.64
C GLN A 645 -1.60 23.44 33.36
N ASP A 646 -0.30 23.62 33.11
CA ASP A 646 0.22 24.27 31.91
C ASP A 646 0.01 23.38 30.68
N MET A 647 0.30 22.08 30.79
CA MET A 647 0.01 21.10 29.75
C MET A 647 -1.49 21.02 29.44
N GLN A 648 -2.34 21.00 30.47
CA GLN A 648 -3.80 21.04 30.30
C GLN A 648 -4.24 22.31 29.57
N THR A 649 -3.66 23.47 29.89
CA THR A 649 -3.98 24.75 29.25
C THR A 649 -3.52 24.79 27.80
N SER A 650 -2.30 24.33 27.50
CA SER A 650 -1.77 24.19 26.14
C SER A 650 -2.67 23.28 25.29
N THR A 651 -3.02 22.12 25.82
CA THR A 651 -3.92 21.15 25.16
C THR A 651 -5.30 21.74 24.91
N ARG A 652 -5.88 22.41 25.92
CA ARG A 652 -7.18 23.07 25.79
C ARG A 652 -7.18 24.10 24.66
N ASN A 653 -6.15 24.94 24.58
CA ASN A 653 -6.02 25.96 23.54
C ASN A 653 -5.90 25.33 22.14
N ALA A 654 -5.06 24.29 21.99
CA ALA A 654 -4.89 23.58 20.73
C ALA A 654 -6.19 22.92 20.26
N LEU A 655 -6.92 22.25 21.16
CA LEU A 655 -8.19 21.62 20.84
C LEU A 655 -9.30 22.67 20.62
N GLN A 656 -9.34 23.78 21.35
CA GLN A 656 -10.31 24.85 21.07
C GLN A 656 -10.10 25.46 19.68
N LEU A 657 -8.85 25.63 19.23
CA LEU A 657 -8.55 26.00 17.85
C LEU A 657 -9.04 24.96 16.85
N ARG A 658 -8.80 23.67 17.10
CA ARG A 658 -9.35 22.59 16.25
C ARG A 658 -10.87 22.71 16.13
N TYR A 659 -11.56 22.84 17.27
CA TYR A 659 -13.02 22.88 17.32
C TYR A 659 -13.60 24.11 16.61
N SER A 660 -12.92 25.26 16.65
CA SER A 660 -13.32 26.45 15.88
C SER A 660 -13.10 26.29 14.37
N LEU A 661 -12.13 25.45 13.96
CA LEU A 661 -11.84 25.12 12.56
C LEU A 661 -12.67 23.95 12.00
N LEU A 662 -13.46 23.24 12.81
CA LEU A 662 -14.23 22.08 12.33
C LEU A 662 -15.15 22.38 11.12
N PRO A 663 -15.82 23.55 10.99
CA PRO A 663 -16.57 23.86 9.78
C PRO A 663 -15.70 23.91 8.52
N TYR A 664 -14.48 24.42 8.63
CA TYR A 664 -13.51 24.44 7.54
C TYR A 664 -13.00 23.03 7.24
N ILE A 665 -12.55 22.28 8.25
CA ILE A 665 -12.08 20.90 8.09
C ILE A 665 -13.19 20.03 7.46
N TYR A 666 -14.43 20.17 7.91
CA TYR A 666 -15.57 19.45 7.36
C TYR A 666 -15.87 19.83 5.91
N THR A 667 -15.65 21.08 5.52
CA THR A 667 -15.73 21.52 4.12
C THR A 667 -14.65 20.86 3.27
N LEU A 668 -13.43 20.71 3.79
CA LEU A 668 -12.36 19.97 3.11
C LEU A 668 -12.74 18.49 2.92
N PHE A 669 -13.34 17.85 3.93
CA PHE A 669 -13.86 16.49 3.78
C PHE A 669 -15.00 16.41 2.76
N HIS A 670 -15.84 17.44 2.64
CA HIS A 670 -16.85 17.50 1.59
C HIS A 670 -16.22 17.55 0.20
N LEU A 671 -15.15 18.34 0.01
CA LEU A 671 -14.40 18.38 -1.25
C LEU A 671 -13.71 17.04 -1.52
N ALA A 672 -13.10 16.42 -0.51
CA ALA A 672 -12.53 15.08 -0.63
C ALA A 672 -13.59 14.05 -1.09
N HIS A 673 -14.76 14.07 -0.45
CA HIS A 673 -15.84 13.15 -0.78
C HIS A 673 -16.45 13.36 -2.18
N THR A 674 -16.61 14.61 -2.60
CA THR A 674 -17.31 14.95 -3.85
C THR A 674 -16.39 15.06 -5.06
N GLN A 675 -15.13 15.43 -4.84
CA GLN A 675 -14.17 15.76 -5.91
C GLN A 675 -12.88 14.94 -5.82
N GLY A 676 -12.64 14.18 -4.75
CA GLY A 676 -11.40 13.42 -4.59
C GLY A 676 -10.20 14.25 -4.11
N SER A 677 -10.43 15.47 -3.63
CA SER A 677 -9.37 16.35 -3.13
C SER A 677 -8.75 15.85 -1.81
N THR A 678 -7.57 16.37 -1.49
CA THR A 678 -6.86 16.13 -0.22
C THR A 678 -7.35 17.05 0.92
N VAL A 679 -7.24 16.60 2.18
CA VAL A 679 -7.59 17.38 3.39
C VAL A 679 -6.35 17.95 4.05
N ALA A 680 -5.40 17.09 4.46
CA ALA A 680 -4.07 17.52 4.86
C ALA A 680 -3.17 17.51 3.62
N ARG A 681 -2.57 18.66 3.28
CA ARG A 681 -1.96 18.88 1.97
C ARG A 681 -0.47 19.24 2.12
N PRO A 682 0.43 18.65 1.31
CA PRO A 682 1.82 19.07 1.25
C PRO A 682 1.92 20.49 0.68
N LEU A 683 2.93 21.25 1.09
CA LEU A 683 3.06 22.64 0.62
C LEU A 683 3.21 22.77 -0.90
N PHE A 684 3.82 21.79 -1.59
CA PHE A 684 4.00 21.87 -3.05
C PHE A 684 2.71 21.61 -3.86
N PHE A 685 1.59 21.27 -3.20
CA PHE A 685 0.29 21.16 -3.85
C PHE A 685 -0.35 22.53 -4.14
N GLU A 686 0.13 23.58 -3.48
CA GLU A 686 -0.34 24.98 -3.55
C GLU A 686 0.74 25.87 -4.18
#